data_AF-A0AA40CXC6-F1
#
_entry.id   AF-A0AA40CXC6-F1
#
_cell.length_a   1.000
_cell.length_b   1.000
_cell.length_c   1.000
_cell.angle_alpha   90.00
_cell.angle_beta   90.00
_cell.angle_gamma   90.00
#
_symmetry.space_group_name_H-M   'P 1'
#
loop_
_entity.id
_entity.type
_entity.pdbx_description
1 polymer ?
#
loop_
_entity_poly.entity_id
_entity_poly.type
_entity_poly.pdbx_seq_one_letter_code
_entity_poly.pdbx_strand_id
1 'polypeptide(L)'
;MSKMKSGIFTAALATLLFITSCNAAFPRDTKEKSTAHRRDVDDKSRTYVPITSPYRNVFLPLSDPEAVSITRFLHDQPKLNLTAAENATSWDNTIVGVETLPPNKSVALPFLNGQKAALPKRYAKATIKFAATDEPYYEDYLVGPLPVDNSTDWQPLTFIYNKQNPIQRVYDADGDKVGDFVDQLEADVAPILQDLLNATDGNGSLTTSRIEPLWRENGDVIAWYQYWRSPTLEFDDGTLLPQGLYFKLNITGRDPKGWSTLGWYYDGIFFNSTEAFQNSWKSGKVAPVPYETDGTWGTTDRRGEDLPLDQYNPPMAIKPDNPRYGVDVEQQYVEWMDFSFFISFSRDGGLSLYDIRFKGERIIYELGLQEALAHYASSDPYQSGTSYLDSYYGFGPYAFELVNGYDCPSYSTYLNTSFYTRESTHWHPNSICLFEFQRDYPIQRHSTANYVSITKNIMFVVRTVCSVGNYDYQFTYEFYLDGSIQVLVRASGYIQSAFWAYNGDYGFKIHDALSGSMHDHVLNFKLDLDVKGTANSLMKTEFVPVAETYPWSSGKRNTMKLEKSFITSEKESKIHWSPNGAAVYSVVNKDAKNAYGEYPGWKVIPTTGSSIHLTNPNSSNLGPSVAWASHPLYAVRQKDTEPRSASGLNMLDPYAPLVDFGRFFADGESLDQQDLVLYFNLGMHHVPDTQDLPNTVSTLAQAGLTIAPQNYLPAGDASRASRQQVRINHGGGEAHVTWFGGGGEGGDDADEKNGEPEGMFNLTAARSGVEDYTGGFVVRKFPYDPANWYWEGESEDQQSGN
;
A
#
# COMPACT_ATOMS: atom_id res chain seq x y z
N MET A 1 -26.35 48.06 25.07
CA MET A 1 -25.15 48.92 25.10
C MET A 1 -24.05 48.10 25.76
N SER A 2 -22.88 47.77 25.21
CA SER A 2 -22.15 48.11 23.99
C SER A 2 -21.01 47.07 23.88
N LYS A 3 -21.05 46.13 22.94
CA LYS A 3 -20.07 45.93 21.83
C LYS A 3 -18.65 46.50 22.03
N MET A 4 -17.63 45.63 21.94
CA MET A 4 -16.60 45.52 20.86
C MET A 4 -15.44 44.59 21.33
N LYS A 5 -15.19 43.44 20.66
CA LYS A 5 -14.24 43.17 19.54
C LYS A 5 -12.77 43.34 19.97
N SER A 6 -11.78 42.46 19.73
CA SER A 6 -11.41 41.47 18.67
C SER A 6 -10.14 40.73 19.16
N GLY A 7 -9.64 39.58 18.68
CA GLY A 7 -10.00 38.65 17.60
C GLY A 7 -8.86 37.63 17.36
N ILE A 8 -9.20 36.57 16.60
CA ILE A 8 -8.38 35.72 15.69
C ILE A 8 -7.49 34.63 16.32
N PHE A 9 -7.84 33.35 16.07
CA PHE A 9 -7.03 32.39 15.30
C PHE A 9 -7.84 31.12 14.98
N THR A 10 -8.00 30.84 13.69
CA THR A 10 -8.39 29.57 13.05
C THR A 10 -7.12 28.78 12.73
N ALA A 11 -7.02 27.53 13.19
CA ALA A 11 -6.31 26.41 12.55
C ALA A 11 -6.24 25.19 13.49
N ALA A 12 -6.49 24.01 12.92
CA ALA A 12 -5.98 22.69 13.30
C ALA A 12 -6.38 22.14 14.69
N LEU A 13 -7.31 21.17 14.69
CA LEU A 13 -7.52 20.28 15.82
C LEU A 13 -6.46 19.17 15.79
N ALA A 14 -5.36 19.40 16.48
CA ALA A 14 -4.54 18.36 17.11
C ALA A 14 -3.95 18.94 18.40
N THR A 15 -4.46 18.44 19.53
CA THR A 15 -3.80 18.27 20.85
C THR A 15 -3.27 19.52 21.59
N LEU A 16 -3.50 19.74 22.91
CA LEU A 16 -2.92 18.99 24.03
C LEU A 16 -3.41 19.61 25.37
N LEU A 17 -3.46 18.83 26.47
CA LEU A 17 -2.67 19.03 27.71
C LEU A 17 -3.35 18.51 28.99
N PHE A 18 -2.63 17.61 29.68
CA PHE A 18 -2.24 17.85 31.08
C PHE A 18 -0.88 17.20 31.37
N ILE A 19 0.07 18.01 31.86
CA ILE A 19 1.40 17.62 32.37
C ILE A 19 1.37 17.72 33.91
N THR A 20 2.03 16.79 34.61
CA THR A 20 2.94 17.11 35.74
C THR A 20 3.89 15.95 36.09
N SER A 21 5.18 16.18 35.75
CA SER A 21 6.43 15.93 36.49
C SER A 21 6.82 14.53 37.04
N CYS A 22 7.98 13.99 36.60
CA CYS A 22 9.26 14.17 37.30
C CYS A 22 10.50 13.71 36.46
N ASN A 23 11.59 14.47 36.61
CA ASN A 23 12.85 14.48 35.83
C ASN A 23 13.78 13.26 35.93
N ALA A 24 14.49 12.97 34.83
CA ALA A 24 15.93 12.69 34.83
C ALA A 24 16.54 13.05 33.45
N ALA A 25 17.42 14.05 33.44
CA ALA A 25 18.08 14.59 32.24
C ALA A 25 19.29 13.75 31.80
N PHE A 26 19.44 13.54 30.49
CA PHE A 26 20.74 13.27 29.85
C PHE A 26 20.85 14.12 28.57
N PRO A 27 22.01 14.77 28.31
CA PRO A 27 22.17 15.67 27.16
C PRO A 27 22.31 14.86 25.86
N ARG A 28 21.46 15.15 24.86
CA ARG A 28 21.58 14.62 23.49
C ARG A 28 22.60 15.45 22.72
N ASP A 29 23.74 14.85 22.42
CA ASP A 29 24.78 15.43 21.58
C ASP A 29 24.44 15.21 20.10
N THR A 30 24.33 16.30 19.36
CA THR A 30 23.95 16.38 17.95
C THR A 30 25.09 15.89 17.07
N LYS A 31 25.07 14.61 16.66
CA LYS A 31 25.89 14.08 15.53
C LYS A 31 25.55 12.63 15.12
N GLU A 32 24.29 12.24 15.02
CA GLU A 32 23.95 10.94 14.42
C GLU A 32 23.77 11.05 12.90
N LYS A 33 24.87 10.80 12.19
CA LYS A 33 24.80 10.24 10.84
C LYS A 33 24.02 8.93 10.95
N SER A 34 22.87 8.78 10.28
CA SER A 34 22.31 7.49 9.81
C SER A 34 22.81 6.28 10.64
N THR A 35 22.48 6.23 11.92
CA THR A 35 22.91 5.13 12.79
C THR A 35 21.84 4.05 12.74
N ALA A 36 21.90 3.24 11.68
CA ALA A 36 21.96 1.81 11.98
C ALA A 36 23.15 1.67 12.93
N HIS A 37 22.91 1.46 14.23
CA HIS A 37 23.99 1.35 15.20
C HIS A 37 25.06 0.43 14.64
N ARG A 38 26.25 0.99 14.35
CA ARG A 38 27.42 0.24 13.95
C ARG A 38 27.90 -0.49 15.21
N ARG A 39 27.21 -1.57 15.57
CA ARG A 39 27.63 -2.48 16.63
C ARG A 39 28.81 -3.30 16.12
N ASP A 40 29.77 -3.50 17.02
CA ASP A 40 31.10 -4.06 16.79
C ASP A 40 31.12 -5.33 15.93
N VAL A 41 32.25 -5.61 15.30
CA VAL A 41 32.44 -6.74 14.37
C VAL A 41 32.33 -8.11 15.06
N ASP A 42 32.43 -8.16 16.38
CA ASP A 42 32.24 -9.36 17.21
C ASP A 42 30.83 -9.49 17.82
N ASP A 43 29.88 -8.63 17.45
CA ASP A 43 28.55 -8.63 18.04
C ASP A 43 27.61 -9.70 17.42
N LYS A 44 27.36 -10.77 18.20
CA LYS A 44 26.36 -11.81 17.90
C LYS A 44 24.90 -11.27 17.87
N SER A 45 24.67 -9.98 18.11
CA SER A 45 23.35 -9.32 18.07
C SER A 45 22.90 -8.84 16.69
N ARG A 46 23.69 -9.01 15.63
CA ARG A 46 23.31 -8.58 14.28
C ARG A 46 22.09 -9.33 13.77
N THR A 47 21.08 -8.58 13.33
CA THR A 47 19.86 -9.14 12.70
C THR A 47 20.09 -9.51 11.24
N TYR A 48 21.18 -9.05 10.60
CA TYR A 48 21.57 -9.36 9.22
C TYR A 48 23.10 -9.47 9.04
N VAL A 49 23.55 -10.02 7.90
CA VAL A 49 24.96 -10.00 7.49
C VAL A 49 25.25 -8.74 6.66
N PRO A 50 26.19 -7.84 7.06
CA PRO A 50 26.52 -6.70 6.21
C PRO A 50 27.16 -7.17 4.90
N ILE A 51 26.62 -6.69 3.79
CA ILE A 51 27.14 -6.95 2.43
C ILE A 51 27.34 -5.62 1.69
N THR A 52 27.97 -5.68 0.52
CA THR A 52 28.11 -4.55 -0.38
C THR A 52 27.33 -4.83 -1.64
N SER A 53 26.41 -3.95 -2.00
CA SER A 53 25.68 -4.05 -3.26
C SER A 53 26.63 -4.08 -4.47
N PRO A 54 26.36 -4.89 -5.51
CA PRO A 54 27.19 -4.92 -6.72
C PRO A 54 27.19 -3.61 -7.50
N TYR A 55 26.13 -2.81 -7.37
CA TYR A 55 25.95 -1.53 -8.04
C TYR A 55 25.25 -0.51 -7.12
N ARG A 56 25.35 0.78 -7.45
CA ARG A 56 24.56 1.80 -6.76
C ARG A 56 23.07 1.59 -7.03
N ASN A 57 22.23 1.66 -6.02
CA ASN A 57 20.78 1.65 -6.19
C ASN A 57 20.33 2.97 -6.83
N VAL A 58 19.94 2.90 -8.11
CA VAL A 58 19.49 4.06 -8.90
C VAL A 58 18.04 4.46 -8.61
N PHE A 59 17.33 3.67 -7.79
CA PHE A 59 15.92 3.83 -7.43
C PHE A 59 15.74 4.38 -6.02
N LEU A 60 16.82 4.72 -5.30
CA LEU A 60 16.73 5.25 -3.93
C LEU A 60 15.85 6.52 -3.88
N PRO A 61 15.04 6.69 -2.82
CA PRO A 61 14.40 7.97 -2.51
C PRO A 61 15.42 9.11 -2.47
N LEU A 62 14.96 10.36 -2.61
CA LEU A 62 15.84 11.53 -2.53
C LEU A 62 16.50 11.58 -1.15
N SER A 63 17.80 11.84 -1.13
CA SER A 63 18.49 12.15 0.11
C SER A 63 18.09 13.54 0.61
N ASP A 64 18.23 13.79 1.90
CA ASP A 64 17.97 15.10 2.50
C ASP A 64 18.69 16.26 1.78
N PRO A 65 19.99 16.18 1.45
CA PRO A 65 20.64 17.24 0.66
C PRO A 65 20.04 17.44 -0.73
N GLU A 66 19.62 16.36 -1.40
CA GLU A 66 18.94 16.46 -2.70
C GLU A 66 17.61 17.20 -2.54
N ALA A 67 16.75 16.79 -1.61
CA ALA A 67 15.46 17.42 -1.35
C ALA A 67 15.61 18.92 -1.01
N VAL A 68 16.56 19.29 -0.16
CA VAL A 68 16.86 20.71 0.18
C VAL A 68 17.26 21.49 -1.06
N SER A 69 18.20 20.95 -1.84
CA SER A 69 18.73 21.65 -3.01
C SER A 69 17.68 21.84 -4.11
N ILE A 70 16.83 20.82 -4.35
CA ILE A 70 15.71 20.90 -5.29
C ILE A 70 14.69 21.93 -4.83
N THR A 71 14.29 21.88 -3.55
CA THR A 71 13.29 22.81 -2.99
C THR A 71 13.76 24.25 -3.14
N ARG A 72 15.02 24.54 -2.75
CA ARG A 72 15.61 25.88 -2.94
C ARG A 72 15.67 26.27 -4.41
N PHE A 73 16.14 25.37 -5.28
CA PHE A 73 16.22 25.63 -6.72
C PHE A 73 14.87 26.02 -7.32
N LEU A 74 13.78 25.37 -6.89
CA LEU A 74 12.42 25.70 -7.36
C LEU A 74 11.95 27.07 -6.85
N HIS A 75 12.19 27.42 -5.58
CA HIS A 75 11.88 28.77 -5.07
C HIS A 75 12.66 29.88 -5.80
N ASP A 76 13.87 29.58 -6.27
CA ASP A 76 14.67 30.52 -7.05
C ASP A 76 14.13 30.76 -8.47
N GLN A 77 13.11 30.01 -8.92
CA GLN A 77 12.50 30.18 -10.24
C GLN A 77 11.37 31.23 -10.21
N PRO A 78 11.56 32.44 -10.76
CA PRO A 78 10.55 33.50 -10.65
C PRO A 78 9.25 33.17 -11.38
N LYS A 79 9.31 32.28 -12.38
CA LYS A 79 8.15 31.84 -13.16
C LYS A 79 7.18 30.97 -12.36
N LEU A 80 7.65 30.28 -11.32
CA LEU A 80 6.80 29.42 -10.49
C LEU A 80 6.01 30.24 -9.43
N ASN A 81 6.51 31.42 -9.05
CA ASN A 81 5.89 32.31 -8.06
C ASN A 81 5.49 31.57 -6.77
N LEU A 82 6.44 30.82 -6.21
CA LEU A 82 6.21 29.95 -5.05
C LEU A 82 6.25 30.73 -3.75
N THR A 83 5.28 30.45 -2.89
CA THR A 83 5.27 30.86 -1.48
C THR A 83 5.70 29.66 -0.64
N ALA A 84 6.57 29.89 0.35
CA ALA A 84 6.97 28.84 1.30
C ALA A 84 5.73 28.25 1.99
N ALA A 85 5.70 26.93 2.15
CA ALA A 85 4.55 26.16 2.63
C ALA A 85 4.08 26.57 4.04
N GLU A 86 4.96 27.10 4.88
CA GLU A 86 4.62 27.67 6.20
C GLU A 86 3.84 28.99 6.11
N ASN A 87 4.03 29.75 5.02
CA ASN A 87 3.45 31.08 4.81
C ASN A 87 2.30 31.07 3.79
N ALA A 88 2.12 29.95 3.09
CA ALA A 88 1.18 29.82 1.99
C ALA A 88 -0.27 29.75 2.46
N THR A 89 -1.13 30.42 1.73
CA THR A 89 -2.59 30.36 1.84
C THR A 89 -3.19 29.46 0.76
N SER A 90 -4.51 29.32 0.74
CA SER A 90 -5.22 28.65 -0.36
C SER A 90 -5.05 29.37 -1.71
N TRP A 91 -4.50 30.58 -1.76
CA TRP A 91 -4.29 31.39 -2.98
C TRP A 91 -2.82 31.51 -3.41
N ASP A 92 -1.95 30.67 -2.88
CA ASP A 92 -0.52 30.66 -3.21
C ASP A 92 -0.11 29.45 -4.05
N ASN A 93 0.99 29.57 -4.78
CA ASN A 93 1.60 28.42 -5.42
C ASN A 93 2.58 27.75 -4.45
N THR A 94 2.51 26.43 -4.29
CA THR A 94 3.30 25.70 -3.28
C THR A 94 3.89 24.42 -3.84
N ILE A 95 5.05 24.03 -3.28
CA ILE A 95 5.64 22.71 -3.54
C ILE A 95 4.93 21.70 -2.65
N VAL A 96 4.32 20.70 -3.27
CA VAL A 96 3.49 19.70 -2.59
C VAL A 96 4.31 18.48 -2.26
N GLY A 97 5.13 18.04 -3.22
CA GLY A 97 5.96 16.86 -3.13
C GLY A 97 7.22 17.02 -3.98
N VAL A 98 8.36 16.52 -3.51
CA VAL A 98 9.52 16.22 -4.35
C VAL A 98 9.97 14.80 -4.07
N GLU A 99 10.08 13.99 -5.11
CA GLU A 99 10.52 12.60 -4.99
C GLU A 99 11.41 12.20 -6.16
N THR A 100 12.11 11.08 -6.03
CA THR A 100 12.94 10.55 -7.12
C THR A 100 12.03 10.22 -8.29
N LEU A 101 12.37 10.70 -9.50
CA LEU A 101 11.81 10.14 -10.72
C LEU A 101 12.71 8.95 -11.11
N PRO A 102 12.22 7.70 -11.02
CA PRO A 102 13.04 6.54 -11.36
C PRO A 102 13.57 6.65 -12.79
N PRO A 103 14.83 6.24 -13.07
CA PRO A 103 15.34 6.24 -14.42
C PRO A 103 14.53 5.27 -15.28
N ASN A 104 14.24 5.67 -16.51
CA ASN A 104 13.70 4.81 -17.55
C ASN A 104 14.42 3.46 -17.61
N LYS A 105 13.67 2.37 -17.84
CA LYS A 105 14.20 1.00 -17.94
C LYS A 105 15.28 0.90 -19.01
N SER A 106 15.06 1.57 -20.15
CA SER A 106 16.02 1.67 -21.26
C SER A 106 17.38 2.28 -20.87
N VAL A 107 17.41 3.14 -19.84
CA VAL A 107 18.63 3.78 -19.31
C VAL A 107 19.23 2.99 -18.14
N ALA A 108 18.37 2.40 -17.29
CA ALA A 108 18.80 1.65 -16.12
C ALA A 108 19.42 0.29 -16.48
N LEU A 109 18.83 -0.45 -17.44
CA LEU A 109 19.25 -1.82 -17.77
C LEU A 109 20.73 -1.95 -18.18
N PRO A 110 21.30 -1.09 -19.06
CA PRO A 110 22.72 -1.17 -19.38
C PRO A 110 23.65 -1.05 -18.16
N PHE A 111 23.28 -0.18 -17.20
CA PHE A 111 24.01 -0.02 -15.94
C PHE A 111 23.87 -1.25 -15.04
N LEU A 112 22.64 -1.73 -14.81
CA LEU A 112 22.36 -2.89 -13.95
C LEU A 112 22.92 -4.20 -14.52
N ASN A 113 23.11 -4.29 -15.83
CA ASN A 113 23.74 -5.44 -16.49
C ASN A 113 25.28 -5.38 -16.48
N GLY A 114 25.88 -4.37 -15.83
CA GLY A 114 27.34 -4.22 -15.73
C GLY A 114 28.03 -3.88 -17.06
N GLN A 115 27.30 -3.37 -18.06
CA GLN A 115 27.83 -3.10 -19.40
C GLN A 115 28.69 -1.83 -19.48
N LYS A 116 29.67 -1.59 -18.57
CA LYS A 116 30.48 -0.35 -18.49
C LYS A 116 29.66 0.95 -18.74
N ALA A 117 28.36 0.93 -18.45
CA ALA A 117 27.48 2.04 -18.74
C ALA A 117 27.66 3.09 -17.65
N ALA A 118 27.55 4.36 -18.02
CA ALA A 118 27.57 5.44 -17.04
C ALA A 118 26.40 5.27 -16.06
N LEU A 119 26.62 5.67 -14.80
CA LEU A 119 25.55 5.77 -13.81
C LEU A 119 24.43 6.66 -14.39
N PRO A 120 23.16 6.20 -14.40
CA PRO A 120 22.03 7.01 -14.84
C PRO A 120 22.02 8.36 -14.12
N LYS A 121 21.81 9.43 -14.89
CA LYS A 121 21.57 10.74 -14.32
C LYS A 121 20.30 10.67 -13.46
N ARG A 122 20.36 11.31 -12.31
CA ARG A 122 19.27 11.31 -11.33
C ARG A 122 18.40 12.54 -11.52
N TYR A 123 17.09 12.33 -11.49
CA TYR A 123 16.07 13.37 -11.68
C TYR A 123 15.03 13.24 -10.57
N ALA A 124 14.31 14.33 -10.30
CA ALA A 124 13.19 14.37 -9.39
C ALA A 124 11.89 14.68 -10.13
N LYS A 125 10.78 14.15 -9.63
CA LYS A 125 9.42 14.64 -9.88
C LYS A 125 9.09 15.64 -8.77
N ALA A 126 8.77 16.87 -9.14
CA ALA A 126 8.27 17.90 -8.23
C ALA A 126 6.81 18.20 -8.55
N THR A 127 5.91 17.93 -7.62
CA THR A 127 4.48 18.25 -7.74
C THR A 127 4.25 19.64 -7.17
N ILE A 128 3.72 20.55 -7.98
CA ILE A 128 3.43 21.94 -7.58
C ILE A 128 1.92 22.16 -7.65
N LYS A 129 1.36 22.75 -6.59
CA LYS A 129 -0.01 23.28 -6.59
C LYS A 129 0.05 24.73 -7.05
N PHE A 130 -0.59 25.05 -8.17
CA PHE A 130 -0.82 26.42 -8.60
C PHE A 130 -2.19 26.89 -8.13
N ALA A 131 -2.22 27.59 -6.99
CA ALA A 131 -3.47 28.09 -6.41
C ALA A 131 -3.64 29.61 -6.50
N ALA A 132 -2.67 30.35 -7.04
CA ALA A 132 -2.81 31.78 -7.33
C ALA A 132 -3.65 32.05 -8.61
N THR A 133 -4.83 31.41 -8.70
CA THR A 133 -5.73 31.46 -9.85
C THR A 133 -7.16 31.08 -9.41
N ASP A 134 -8.17 31.56 -10.12
CA ASP A 134 -9.56 31.11 -9.95
C ASP A 134 -9.70 29.62 -10.29
N GLU A 135 -8.75 29.11 -11.08
CA GLU A 135 -8.79 27.79 -11.67
C GLU A 135 -7.62 26.88 -11.20
N PRO A 136 -7.52 26.52 -9.91
CA PRO A 136 -6.33 25.94 -9.28
C PRO A 136 -6.04 24.50 -9.71
N TYR A 137 -4.77 24.14 -9.87
CA TYR A 137 -4.38 22.83 -10.39
C TYR A 137 -3.05 22.33 -9.81
N TYR A 138 -2.84 21.02 -9.90
CA TYR A 138 -1.52 20.41 -9.75
C TYR A 138 -0.86 20.22 -11.11
N GLU A 139 0.44 20.41 -11.17
CA GLU A 139 1.28 20.07 -12.30
C GLU A 139 2.61 19.49 -11.80
N ASP A 140 3.07 18.43 -12.45
CA ASP A 140 4.35 17.81 -12.13
C ASP A 140 5.47 18.36 -13.01
N TYR A 141 6.65 18.49 -12.42
CA TYR A 141 7.86 18.98 -13.07
C TYR A 141 8.98 17.96 -12.96
N LEU A 142 9.69 17.75 -14.07
CA LEU A 142 10.97 17.08 -14.09
C LEU A 142 12.03 18.08 -13.64
N VAL A 143 12.79 17.76 -12.59
CA VAL A 143 13.90 18.59 -12.11
C VAL A 143 15.19 17.78 -12.15
N GLY A 144 16.21 18.31 -12.82
CA GLY A 144 17.54 17.68 -12.85
C GLY A 144 18.39 18.10 -14.05
N PRO A 145 19.57 17.47 -14.23
CA PRO A 145 20.09 16.37 -13.41
C PRO A 145 20.51 16.83 -12.00
N LEU A 146 20.60 15.87 -11.08
CA LEU A 146 21.11 16.05 -9.71
C LEU A 146 22.58 15.57 -9.57
N PRO A 147 23.37 16.12 -8.62
CA PRO A 147 23.03 17.18 -7.67
C PRO A 147 22.78 18.52 -8.37
N VAL A 148 22.03 19.43 -7.71
CA VAL A 148 21.70 20.74 -8.29
C VAL A 148 22.97 21.53 -8.61
N ASP A 149 23.13 21.91 -9.87
CA ASP A 149 24.23 22.74 -10.38
C ASP A 149 23.77 23.62 -11.57
N ASN A 150 24.71 24.27 -12.26
CA ASN A 150 24.38 25.16 -13.39
C ASN A 150 23.79 24.43 -14.62
N SER A 151 23.83 23.10 -14.65
CA SER A 151 23.22 22.27 -15.70
C SER A 151 21.83 21.76 -15.32
N THR A 152 21.42 21.94 -14.06
CA THR A 152 20.08 21.58 -13.58
C THR A 152 19.04 22.49 -14.21
N ASP A 153 18.01 21.87 -14.76
CA ASP A 153 16.87 22.53 -15.39
C ASP A 153 15.56 21.96 -14.82
N TRP A 154 14.46 22.65 -15.12
CA TRP A 154 13.11 22.21 -14.79
C TRP A 154 12.17 22.38 -15.98
N GLN A 155 11.29 21.41 -16.17
CA GLN A 155 10.28 21.45 -17.22
C GLN A 155 9.05 20.63 -16.83
N PRO A 156 7.86 20.94 -17.36
CA PRO A 156 6.67 20.12 -17.14
C PRO A 156 6.94 18.65 -17.46
N LEU A 157 6.58 17.76 -16.53
CA LEU A 157 6.72 16.31 -16.67
C LEU A 157 5.50 15.78 -17.41
N THR A 158 5.68 15.41 -18.68
CA THR A 158 4.57 15.01 -19.56
C THR A 158 4.65 13.59 -20.07
N PHE A 159 5.85 13.02 -20.21
CA PHE A 159 6.03 11.76 -20.93
C PHE A 159 5.47 10.52 -20.22
N ILE A 160 5.24 10.59 -18.91
CA ILE A 160 4.68 9.49 -18.09
C ILE A 160 3.14 9.51 -18.03
N TYR A 161 2.52 10.48 -18.69
CA TYR A 161 1.08 10.70 -18.67
C TYR A 161 0.50 10.54 -20.06
N ASN A 162 -0.70 9.95 -20.13
CA ASN A 162 -1.43 9.79 -21.38
C ASN A 162 -2.60 10.78 -21.52
N LYS A 163 -2.68 11.76 -20.60
CA LYS A 163 -3.48 12.98 -20.72
C LYS A 163 -2.74 14.02 -21.57
N GLN A 164 -3.40 14.58 -22.58
CA GLN A 164 -2.79 15.51 -23.54
C GLN A 164 -2.23 16.78 -22.88
N ASN A 165 -2.90 17.30 -21.84
CA ASN A 165 -2.42 18.38 -21.00
C ASN A 165 -2.41 17.88 -19.55
N PRO A 166 -1.26 17.40 -19.03
CA PRO A 166 -1.17 16.67 -17.77
C PRO A 166 -1.16 17.61 -16.55
N ILE A 167 -2.09 18.56 -16.53
CA ILE A 167 -2.46 19.30 -15.32
C ILE A 167 -3.69 18.65 -14.71
N GLN A 168 -3.77 18.64 -13.38
CA GLN A 168 -4.90 18.07 -12.67
C GLN A 168 -5.65 19.12 -11.88
N ARG A 169 -6.95 19.25 -12.15
CA ARG A 169 -7.77 20.27 -11.52
C ARG A 169 -7.96 20.01 -10.03
N VAL A 170 -7.85 21.04 -9.19
CA VAL A 170 -8.28 21.00 -7.80
C VAL A 170 -9.63 21.70 -7.70
N TYR A 171 -10.69 20.94 -7.46
CA TYR A 171 -12.05 21.51 -7.36
C TYR A 171 -12.32 22.15 -5.99
N ASP A 172 -11.65 21.67 -4.94
CA ASP A 172 -11.76 22.20 -3.59
C ASP A 172 -10.40 22.73 -3.09
N ALA A 173 -9.97 23.86 -3.64
CA ALA A 173 -8.71 24.48 -3.24
C ALA A 173 -8.83 25.35 -1.97
N ASP A 174 -10.06 25.78 -1.62
CA ASP A 174 -10.41 26.58 -0.43
C ASP A 174 -11.21 25.74 0.58
N GLY A 175 -10.77 24.51 0.84
CA GLY A 175 -11.46 23.60 1.76
C GLY A 175 -11.65 24.20 3.17
N ASP A 176 -10.76 25.10 3.59
CA ASP A 176 -10.90 25.90 4.81
C ASP A 176 -12.19 26.74 4.82
N LYS A 177 -12.47 27.43 3.71
CA LYS A 177 -13.69 28.23 3.58
C LYS A 177 -14.92 27.37 3.40
N VAL A 178 -14.81 26.21 2.74
CA VAL A 178 -15.91 25.24 2.67
C VAL A 178 -16.26 24.77 4.08
N GLY A 179 -15.26 24.57 4.95
CA GLY A 179 -15.43 24.39 6.40
C GLY A 179 -16.24 25.51 7.04
N ASP A 180 -15.81 26.78 6.89
CA ASP A 180 -16.57 27.93 7.42
C ASP A 180 -18.03 27.97 6.95
N PHE A 181 -18.29 27.57 5.70
CA PHE A 181 -19.64 27.49 5.14
C PHE A 181 -20.47 26.36 5.77
N VAL A 182 -19.85 25.20 6.03
CA VAL A 182 -20.47 24.08 6.75
C VAL A 182 -20.76 24.49 8.20
N ASP A 183 -19.82 25.10 8.92
CA ASP A 183 -20.01 25.57 10.30
C ASP A 183 -21.21 26.53 10.41
N GLN A 184 -21.34 27.46 9.45
CA GLN A 184 -22.48 28.37 9.40
C GLN A 184 -23.80 27.64 9.12
N LEU A 185 -23.79 26.66 8.20
CA LEU A 185 -24.96 25.84 7.90
C LEU A 185 -25.39 25.03 9.13
N GLU A 186 -24.43 24.48 9.86
CA GLU A 186 -24.65 23.72 11.09
C GLU A 186 -25.23 24.57 12.20
N ALA A 187 -24.73 25.79 12.39
CA ALA A 187 -25.29 26.75 13.32
C ALA A 187 -26.77 27.06 13.01
N ASP A 188 -27.14 27.15 11.73
CA ASP A 188 -28.52 27.42 11.27
C ASP A 188 -29.48 26.25 11.54
N VAL A 189 -28.97 25.03 11.67
CA VAL A 189 -29.77 23.81 11.96
C VAL A 189 -29.49 23.20 13.33
N ALA A 190 -28.69 23.84 14.19
CA ALA A 190 -28.29 23.32 15.50
C ALA A 190 -29.46 22.84 16.38
N PRO A 191 -30.63 23.52 16.44
CA PRO A 191 -31.79 23.00 17.18
C PRO A 191 -32.32 21.66 16.63
N ILE A 192 -32.19 21.43 15.33
CA ILE A 192 -32.59 20.17 14.67
C ILE A 192 -31.57 19.09 15.01
N LEU A 193 -30.26 19.38 14.91
CA LEU A 193 -29.20 18.44 15.27
C LEU A 193 -29.33 17.98 16.74
N GLN A 194 -29.60 18.92 17.64
CA GLN A 194 -29.84 18.63 19.05
C GLN A 194 -31.10 17.79 19.29
N ASP A 195 -32.17 18.01 18.53
CA ASP A 195 -33.42 17.25 18.65
C ASP A 195 -33.30 15.83 18.06
N LEU A 196 -32.69 15.69 16.89
CA LEU A 196 -32.61 14.42 16.16
C LEU A 196 -31.47 13.51 16.65
N LEU A 197 -30.31 14.09 16.97
CA LEU A 197 -29.07 13.35 17.24
C LEU A 197 -28.58 13.49 18.69
N ASN A 198 -29.22 14.37 19.48
CA ASN A 198 -28.76 14.75 20.81
C ASN A 198 -27.27 15.18 20.83
N ALA A 199 -26.82 15.81 19.75
CA ALA A 199 -25.43 16.15 19.49
C ALA A 199 -25.36 17.36 18.56
N THR A 200 -24.30 18.15 18.67
CA THR A 200 -24.06 19.34 17.84
C THR A 200 -22.56 19.54 17.65
N ASP A 201 -22.13 20.21 16.59
CA ASP A 201 -20.71 20.60 16.44
C ASP A 201 -20.29 21.64 17.50
N GLY A 202 -21.19 22.55 17.87
CA GLY A 202 -20.91 23.59 18.88
C GLY A 202 -20.51 23.08 20.29
N ASN A 203 -20.69 21.79 20.60
CA ASN A 203 -20.18 21.15 21.81
C ASN A 203 -19.12 20.06 21.55
N GLY A 204 -18.67 19.90 20.29
CA GLY A 204 -17.65 18.94 19.83
C GLY A 204 -18.11 17.49 19.70
N SER A 205 -19.41 17.20 19.81
CA SER A 205 -19.94 15.83 19.80
C SER A 205 -20.29 15.28 18.42
N LEU A 206 -20.25 16.12 17.38
CA LEU A 206 -20.43 15.72 15.98
C LEU A 206 -19.25 16.21 15.14
N THR A 207 -19.00 15.50 14.06
CA THR A 207 -18.14 15.94 12.96
C THR A 207 -18.84 15.64 11.64
N THR A 208 -18.39 16.28 10.55
CA THR A 208 -18.86 15.97 9.21
C THR A 208 -17.70 15.59 8.31
N SER A 209 -17.96 14.63 7.43
CA SER A 209 -17.05 14.31 6.33
C SER A 209 -17.83 14.30 5.03
N ARG A 210 -17.11 14.48 3.92
CA ARG A 210 -17.69 14.49 2.58
C ARG A 210 -17.32 13.24 1.78
N ILE A 211 -18.07 13.02 0.71
CA ILE A 211 -17.72 12.03 -0.31
C ILE A 211 -16.40 12.37 -0.99
N GLU A 212 -15.65 11.34 -1.35
CA GLU A 212 -14.55 11.44 -2.29
C GLU A 212 -14.69 10.31 -3.33
N PRO A 213 -14.59 10.61 -4.64
CA PRO A 213 -14.32 11.91 -5.24
C PRO A 213 -15.52 12.87 -5.20
N LEU A 214 -15.25 14.17 -5.33
CA LEU A 214 -16.30 15.17 -5.53
C LEU A 214 -17.07 14.90 -6.84
N TRP A 215 -18.37 15.11 -6.81
CA TRP A 215 -19.22 14.89 -7.96
C TRP A 215 -19.23 16.08 -8.91
N ARG A 216 -19.45 15.79 -10.20
CA ARG A 216 -19.59 16.78 -11.26
C ARG A 216 -20.97 16.63 -11.89
N GLU A 217 -21.90 17.52 -11.54
CA GLU A 217 -23.27 17.49 -12.05
C GLU A 217 -23.54 18.73 -12.91
N ASN A 218 -23.76 18.56 -14.22
CA ASN A 218 -24.04 19.67 -15.14
C ASN A 218 -23.02 20.83 -15.12
N GLY A 219 -21.77 20.56 -14.73
CA GLY A 219 -20.71 21.55 -14.60
C GLY A 219 -20.47 22.03 -13.17
N ASP A 220 -21.41 21.78 -12.26
CA ASP A 220 -21.27 22.10 -10.84
C ASP A 220 -20.37 21.09 -10.11
N VAL A 221 -19.63 21.57 -9.13
CA VAL A 221 -18.89 20.76 -8.14
C VAL A 221 -19.81 20.49 -6.96
N ILE A 222 -20.17 19.22 -6.79
CA ILE A 222 -21.14 18.77 -5.80
C ILE A 222 -20.42 18.00 -4.69
N ALA A 223 -20.70 18.37 -3.45
CA ALA A 223 -20.23 17.67 -2.27
C ALA A 223 -21.43 17.17 -1.45
N TRP A 224 -21.43 15.87 -1.15
CA TRP A 224 -22.33 15.27 -0.18
C TRP A 224 -21.59 15.08 1.13
N TYR A 225 -22.24 15.42 2.24
CA TYR A 225 -21.71 15.26 3.59
C TYR A 225 -22.58 14.34 4.41
N GLN A 226 -21.96 13.64 5.37
CA GLN A 226 -22.60 12.87 6.41
C GLN A 226 -22.16 13.40 7.78
N TYR A 227 -23.07 13.41 8.76
CA TYR A 227 -22.71 13.57 10.17
C TYR A 227 -22.22 12.26 10.79
N TRP A 228 -21.15 12.38 11.55
CA TRP A 228 -20.59 11.33 12.40
C TRP A 228 -20.59 11.82 13.85
N ARG A 229 -20.68 10.90 14.79
CA ARG A 229 -20.44 11.22 16.20
C ARG A 229 -18.94 11.19 16.47
N SER A 230 -18.46 12.15 17.23
CA SER A 230 -17.06 12.17 17.68
C SER A 230 -16.85 11.08 18.73
N PRO A 231 -15.75 10.30 18.66
CA PRO A 231 -15.33 9.43 19.75
C PRO A 231 -15.21 10.21 21.07
N THR A 232 -15.62 9.58 22.16
CA THR A 232 -15.54 10.10 23.54
C THR A 232 -14.44 9.41 24.34
N LEU A 233 -13.90 8.32 23.81
CA LEU A 233 -12.75 7.57 24.33
C LEU A 233 -11.49 7.91 23.51
N GLU A 234 -10.34 7.36 23.90
CA GLU A 234 -9.05 7.60 23.22
C GLU A 234 -8.86 6.84 21.89
N PHE A 235 -9.89 6.13 21.42
CA PHE A 235 -9.84 5.28 20.23
C PHE A 235 -10.35 6.02 18.99
N ASP A 236 -9.85 5.61 17.82
CA ASP A 236 -10.22 6.19 16.52
C ASP A 236 -11.39 5.46 15.84
N ASP A 237 -12.46 5.20 16.59
CA ASP A 237 -13.62 4.42 16.15
C ASP A 237 -14.71 5.29 15.49
N GLY A 238 -14.41 6.54 15.13
CA GLY A 238 -15.37 7.49 14.57
C GLY A 238 -16.04 7.00 13.27
N THR A 239 -15.34 6.18 12.48
CA THR A 239 -15.88 5.55 11.25
C THR A 239 -16.92 4.46 11.51
N LEU A 240 -17.14 4.09 12.78
CA LEU A 240 -18.24 3.23 13.24
C LEU A 240 -19.47 4.02 13.74
N LEU A 241 -19.46 5.36 13.68
CA LEU A 241 -20.48 6.20 14.31
C LEU A 241 -21.30 7.09 13.36
N PRO A 242 -21.85 6.56 12.23
CA PRO A 242 -22.64 7.34 11.29
C PRO A 242 -23.99 7.74 11.90
N GLN A 243 -24.47 8.96 11.61
CA GLN A 243 -25.69 9.51 12.22
C GLN A 243 -26.91 9.57 11.29
N GLY A 244 -26.78 9.13 10.03
CA GLY A 244 -27.91 9.02 9.10
C GLY A 244 -28.53 10.34 8.64
N LEU A 245 -27.85 11.47 8.88
CA LEU A 245 -28.22 12.80 8.40
C LEU A 245 -27.17 13.28 7.40
N TYR A 246 -27.64 13.79 6.27
CA TYR A 246 -26.81 14.16 5.14
C TYR A 246 -27.24 15.50 4.54
N PHE A 247 -26.29 16.20 3.93
CA PHE A 247 -26.59 17.41 3.16
C PHE A 247 -25.76 17.49 1.89
N LYS A 248 -26.37 18.11 0.87
CA LYS A 248 -25.80 18.28 -0.47
C LYS A 248 -25.45 19.75 -0.68
N LEU A 249 -24.20 20.02 -1.05
CA LEU A 249 -23.70 21.35 -1.35
C LEU A 249 -23.30 21.47 -2.82
N ASN A 250 -23.53 22.66 -3.39
CA ASN A 250 -22.84 23.15 -4.56
C ASN A 250 -21.71 24.06 -4.09
N ILE A 251 -20.47 23.64 -4.31
CA ILE A 251 -19.25 24.37 -3.94
C ILE A 251 -18.48 24.83 -5.19
N THR A 252 -19.19 25.11 -6.28
CA THR A 252 -18.57 25.48 -7.56
C THR A 252 -17.84 26.81 -7.47
N GLY A 253 -16.59 26.82 -7.92
CA GLY A 253 -15.75 28.01 -7.90
C GLY A 253 -15.25 28.34 -6.50
N ARG A 254 -14.49 29.44 -6.40
CA ARG A 254 -13.73 29.80 -5.20
C ARG A 254 -14.34 30.94 -4.37
N ASP A 255 -15.46 31.52 -4.82
CA ASP A 255 -16.18 32.57 -4.09
C ASP A 255 -17.27 31.93 -3.22
N PRO A 256 -17.14 31.96 -1.88
CA PRO A 256 -18.13 31.39 -0.98
C PRO A 256 -19.54 31.93 -1.15
N LYS A 257 -19.70 33.14 -1.73
CA LYS A 257 -21.02 33.71 -2.01
C LYS A 257 -21.79 32.98 -3.11
N GLY A 258 -21.08 32.24 -3.96
CA GLY A 258 -21.67 31.41 -5.01
C GLY A 258 -22.08 30.02 -4.53
N TRP A 259 -21.62 29.60 -3.35
CA TRP A 259 -21.93 28.28 -2.80
C TRP A 259 -23.35 28.23 -2.23
N SER A 260 -23.95 27.04 -2.24
CA SER A 260 -25.34 26.87 -1.78
C SER A 260 -25.63 25.46 -1.28
N THR A 261 -26.58 25.35 -0.35
CA THR A 261 -27.15 24.08 0.08
C THR A 261 -28.24 23.67 -0.89
N LEU A 262 -28.04 22.54 -1.58
CA LEU A 262 -28.98 21.99 -2.56
C LEU A 262 -30.05 21.10 -1.92
N GLY A 263 -29.80 20.59 -0.71
CA GLY A 263 -30.80 19.82 0.02
C GLY A 263 -30.23 19.01 1.18
N TRP A 264 -31.13 18.33 1.87
CA TRP A 264 -30.89 17.47 3.01
C TRP A 264 -31.49 16.09 2.76
N TYR A 265 -30.88 15.05 3.30
CA TYR A 265 -31.43 13.69 3.26
C TYR A 265 -31.42 13.12 4.68
N TYR A 266 -32.57 12.58 5.11
CA TYR A 266 -32.75 11.96 6.42
C TYR A 266 -33.93 11.00 6.37
N ASP A 267 -33.78 9.82 6.95
CA ASP A 267 -34.84 8.79 7.07
C ASP A 267 -35.58 8.52 5.74
N GLY A 268 -34.83 8.38 4.63
CA GLY A 268 -35.40 8.05 3.32
C GLY A 268 -36.05 9.23 2.59
N ILE A 269 -36.01 10.45 3.14
CA ILE A 269 -36.66 11.63 2.56
C ILE A 269 -35.61 12.66 2.14
N PHE A 270 -35.69 13.12 0.90
CA PHE A 270 -34.90 14.25 0.40
C PHE A 270 -35.69 15.57 0.50
N PHE A 271 -35.08 16.57 1.14
CA PHE A 271 -35.59 17.93 1.29
C PHE A 271 -34.76 18.85 0.39
N ASN A 272 -35.40 19.51 -0.58
CA ASN A 272 -34.72 20.29 -1.62
C ASN A 272 -34.20 21.68 -1.18
N SER A 273 -34.24 21.99 0.13
CA SER A 273 -33.63 23.18 0.72
C SER A 273 -33.56 23.05 2.24
N THR A 274 -32.71 23.86 2.88
CA THR A 274 -32.66 23.98 4.34
C THR A 274 -34.00 24.46 4.90
N GLU A 275 -34.70 25.37 4.22
CA GLU A 275 -36.04 25.83 4.63
C GLU A 275 -37.07 24.69 4.59
N ALA A 276 -37.06 23.85 3.55
CA ALA A 276 -37.96 22.71 3.44
C ALA A 276 -37.71 21.67 4.55
N PHE A 277 -36.44 21.44 4.89
CA PHE A 277 -36.05 20.58 6.01
C PHE A 277 -36.53 21.14 7.35
N GLN A 278 -36.24 22.42 7.64
CA GLN A 278 -36.68 23.10 8.86
C GLN A 278 -38.21 23.13 9.00
N ASN A 279 -38.94 23.41 7.92
CA ASN A 279 -40.41 23.43 7.94
C ASN A 279 -41.00 22.03 8.18
N SER A 280 -40.38 21.00 7.61
CA SER A 280 -40.80 19.61 7.83
C SER A 280 -40.58 19.18 9.28
N TRP A 281 -39.42 19.52 9.86
CA TRP A 281 -39.13 19.32 11.29
C TRP A 281 -40.12 20.06 12.20
N LYS A 282 -40.34 21.36 12.00
CA LYS A 282 -41.32 22.16 12.77
C LYS A 282 -42.75 21.62 12.70
N SER A 283 -43.10 20.97 11.59
CA SER A 283 -44.43 20.36 11.40
C SER A 283 -44.55 18.94 11.99
N GLY A 284 -43.49 18.41 12.61
CA GLY A 284 -43.46 17.06 13.19
C GLY A 284 -43.38 15.94 12.16
N LYS A 285 -42.97 16.24 10.91
CA LYS A 285 -42.80 15.24 9.84
C LYS A 285 -41.40 14.60 9.82
N VAL A 286 -40.45 15.22 10.52
CA VAL A 286 -39.11 14.67 10.77
C VAL A 286 -39.06 14.35 12.26
N ALA A 287 -38.73 13.12 12.60
CA ALA A 287 -38.66 12.65 13.98
C ALA A 287 -37.33 11.91 14.21
N PRO A 288 -36.81 11.88 15.45
CA PRO A 288 -35.59 11.14 15.76
C PRO A 288 -35.75 9.65 15.44
N VAL A 289 -34.78 9.08 14.72
CA VAL A 289 -34.59 7.64 14.58
C VAL A 289 -33.46 7.16 15.51
N PRO A 290 -33.39 5.87 15.88
CA PRO A 290 -32.26 5.34 16.63
C PRO A 290 -30.94 5.65 15.91
N TYR A 291 -29.97 6.20 16.63
CA TYR A 291 -28.66 6.58 16.11
C TYR A 291 -27.54 5.87 16.88
N GLU A 292 -26.35 5.82 16.29
CA GLU A 292 -25.20 5.20 16.92
C GLU A 292 -24.53 6.12 17.95
N THR A 293 -24.10 5.49 19.05
CA THR A 293 -23.35 6.13 20.12
C THR A 293 -22.04 5.41 20.35
N ASP A 294 -21.00 6.19 20.64
CA ASP A 294 -19.72 5.68 21.08
C ASP A 294 -19.88 4.81 22.35
N GLY A 295 -19.02 3.81 22.47
CA GLY A 295 -18.91 2.98 23.65
C GLY A 295 -17.81 1.94 23.52
N THR A 296 -17.63 1.16 24.58
CA THR A 296 -16.62 0.09 24.63
C THR A 296 -16.82 -1.00 23.58
N TRP A 297 -17.91 -0.99 22.80
CA TRP A 297 -18.13 -1.92 21.71
C TRP A 297 -17.20 -1.66 20.51
N GLY A 298 -16.84 -0.39 20.27
CA GLY A 298 -15.96 0.07 19.19
C GLY A 298 -14.46 0.05 19.53
N THR A 299 -14.07 -0.18 20.79
CA THR A 299 -12.65 -0.05 21.19
C THR A 299 -11.80 -1.30 20.90
N THR A 300 -10.51 -1.16 20.60
CA THR A 300 -9.61 -2.29 20.30
C THR A 300 -9.06 -2.99 21.55
N ASP A 301 -9.38 -2.49 22.74
CA ASP A 301 -8.98 -3.10 24.00
C ASP A 301 -9.55 -4.51 24.22
N ARG A 302 -8.84 -5.27 25.05
CA ARG A 302 -9.25 -6.61 25.47
C ARG A 302 -10.64 -6.59 26.13
N ARG A 303 -11.54 -7.40 25.60
CA ARG A 303 -12.94 -7.54 26.08
C ARG A 303 -13.36 -9.01 26.15
N GLY A 304 -14.43 -9.28 26.90
CA GLY A 304 -15.00 -10.61 27.06
C GLY A 304 -14.40 -11.42 28.23
N GLU A 305 -14.70 -12.72 28.24
CA GLU A 305 -14.22 -13.66 29.26
C GLU A 305 -12.77 -14.08 29.00
N ASP A 306 -12.04 -14.42 30.07
CA ASP A 306 -10.67 -14.96 29.95
C ASP A 306 -10.66 -16.26 29.13
N LEU A 307 -9.79 -16.32 28.11
CA LEU A 307 -9.60 -17.52 27.33
C LEU A 307 -8.81 -18.56 28.15
N PRO A 308 -9.15 -19.86 28.08
CA PRO A 308 -8.41 -20.89 28.78
C PRO A 308 -6.92 -20.92 28.38
N LEU A 309 -6.05 -20.81 29.40
CA LEU A 309 -4.57 -20.88 29.28
C LEU A 309 -3.89 -19.68 28.59
N ASP A 310 -4.62 -18.62 28.27
CA ASP A 310 -4.10 -17.47 27.54
C ASP A 310 -3.23 -16.52 28.39
N GLN A 311 -3.13 -16.77 29.70
CA GLN A 311 -2.18 -16.07 30.57
C GLN A 311 -0.71 -16.48 30.34
N TYR A 312 -0.46 -17.53 29.56
CA TYR A 312 0.87 -18.01 29.22
C TYR A 312 1.34 -17.42 27.89
N ASN A 313 2.63 -17.14 27.78
CA ASN A 313 3.20 -16.64 26.53
C ASN A 313 2.96 -17.66 25.39
N PRO A 314 2.54 -17.21 24.19
CA PRO A 314 2.36 -18.09 23.04
C PRO A 314 3.70 -18.60 22.50
N PRO A 315 3.69 -19.60 21.59
CA PRO A 315 4.87 -19.97 20.84
C PRO A 315 5.51 -18.76 20.14
N MET A 316 6.83 -18.66 20.24
CA MET A 316 7.60 -17.55 19.66
C MET A 316 8.62 -18.11 18.66
N ALA A 317 8.69 -17.49 17.48
CA ALA A 317 9.76 -17.77 16.53
C ALA A 317 11.08 -17.19 17.07
N ILE A 318 12.13 -17.99 17.01
CA ILE A 318 13.49 -17.58 17.39
C ILE A 318 14.44 -17.79 16.22
N LYS A 319 15.52 -17.01 16.20
CA LYS A 319 16.65 -17.18 15.27
C LYS A 319 17.83 -17.78 16.05
N PRO A 320 18.00 -19.12 16.05
CA PRO A 320 18.95 -19.79 16.94
C PRO A 320 20.42 -19.56 16.59
N ASP A 321 20.73 -19.13 15.35
CA ASP A 321 22.09 -18.94 14.85
C ASP A 321 22.23 -17.54 14.17
N ASN A 322 23.33 -17.32 13.47
CA ASN A 322 23.57 -16.15 12.64
C ASN A 322 22.44 -15.91 11.64
N PRO A 323 22.14 -14.64 11.30
CA PRO A 323 21.22 -14.35 10.22
C PRO A 323 21.73 -14.94 8.90
N ARG A 324 20.82 -15.44 8.06
CA ARG A 324 21.16 -16.10 6.78
C ARG A 324 20.74 -15.28 5.57
N TYR A 325 20.72 -13.97 5.74
CA TYR A 325 20.52 -12.98 4.69
C TYR A 325 21.48 -11.81 4.89
N GLY A 326 21.88 -11.21 3.78
CA GLY A 326 22.72 -10.04 3.73
C GLY A 326 21.94 -8.77 3.43
N VAL A 327 22.33 -7.65 4.04
CA VAL A 327 21.78 -6.32 3.74
C VAL A 327 22.89 -5.27 3.59
N ASP A 328 22.82 -4.50 2.52
CA ASP A 328 23.49 -3.20 2.37
C ASP A 328 22.45 -2.11 2.65
N VAL A 329 22.50 -1.52 3.85
CA VAL A 329 21.49 -0.56 4.32
C VAL A 329 21.53 0.74 3.52
N GLU A 330 22.72 1.21 3.13
CA GLU A 330 22.87 2.46 2.38
C GLU A 330 22.34 2.34 0.95
N GLN A 331 22.49 1.16 0.33
CA GLN A 331 21.94 0.88 -0.99
C GLN A 331 20.54 0.26 -0.96
N GLN A 332 19.99 -0.03 0.21
CA GLN A 332 18.76 -0.82 0.38
C GLN A 332 18.77 -2.09 -0.49
N TYR A 333 19.85 -2.85 -0.44
CA TYR A 333 20.04 -4.08 -1.22
C TYR A 333 20.04 -5.30 -0.32
N VAL A 334 19.36 -6.36 -0.74
CA VAL A 334 19.15 -7.57 0.05
C VAL A 334 19.63 -8.79 -0.75
N GLU A 335 20.28 -9.72 -0.06
CA GLU A 335 20.61 -11.06 -0.56
C GLU A 335 20.08 -12.11 0.40
N TRP A 336 19.29 -13.05 -0.11
CA TRP A 336 18.83 -14.21 0.64
C TRP A 336 18.93 -15.46 -0.22
N MET A 337 19.78 -16.39 0.19
CA MET A 337 20.05 -17.63 -0.56
C MET A 337 20.41 -17.31 -2.02
N ASP A 338 19.58 -17.73 -2.98
CA ASP A 338 19.79 -17.47 -4.41
C ASP A 338 19.12 -16.18 -4.90
N PHE A 339 18.40 -15.45 -4.03
CA PHE A 339 17.74 -14.20 -4.37
C PHE A 339 18.60 -12.98 -4.07
N SER A 340 18.48 -11.97 -4.92
CA SER A 340 18.88 -10.61 -4.59
C SER A 340 17.97 -9.57 -5.22
N PHE A 341 17.86 -8.40 -4.60
CA PHE A 341 17.02 -7.30 -5.09
C PHE A 341 17.33 -5.98 -4.38
N PHE A 342 16.91 -4.87 -5.00
CA PHE A 342 16.88 -3.55 -4.40
C PHE A 342 15.49 -3.23 -3.86
N ILE A 343 15.45 -2.54 -2.71
CA ILE A 343 14.25 -1.91 -2.17
C ILE A 343 14.23 -0.44 -2.60
N SER A 344 13.03 0.07 -2.90
CA SER A 344 12.74 1.48 -3.10
C SER A 344 11.41 1.81 -2.43
N PHE A 345 11.20 3.10 -2.16
CA PHE A 345 10.02 3.59 -1.47
C PHE A 345 9.56 4.92 -2.09
N SER A 346 8.25 5.10 -2.21
CA SER A 346 7.65 6.31 -2.79
C SER A 346 6.45 6.78 -1.96
N ARG A 347 6.08 8.06 -2.09
CA ARG A 347 4.87 8.58 -1.43
C ARG A 347 3.62 7.82 -1.90
N ASP A 348 3.44 7.75 -3.22
CA ASP A 348 2.19 7.28 -3.82
C ASP A 348 2.07 5.74 -3.78
N GLY A 349 3.16 4.99 -3.92
CA GLY A 349 3.12 3.51 -4.02
C GLY A 349 3.73 2.75 -2.85
N GLY A 350 4.30 3.44 -1.86
CA GLY A 350 5.00 2.79 -0.74
C GLY A 350 6.17 1.92 -1.23
N LEU A 351 6.24 0.68 -0.71
CA LEU A 351 7.31 -0.29 -0.97
C LEU A 351 7.28 -0.86 -2.41
N SER A 352 8.42 -0.81 -3.08
CA SER A 352 8.67 -1.47 -4.38
C SER A 352 10.02 -2.19 -4.39
N LEU A 353 10.12 -3.26 -5.18
CA LEU A 353 11.31 -4.07 -5.35
C LEU A 353 11.81 -3.99 -6.79
N TYR A 354 13.11 -3.81 -6.97
CA TYR A 354 13.76 -3.66 -8.28
C TYR A 354 14.89 -4.65 -8.48
N ASP A 355 15.13 -5.00 -9.75
CA ASP A 355 16.19 -5.92 -10.19
C ASP A 355 16.22 -7.23 -9.38
N ILE A 356 15.05 -7.86 -9.21
CA ILE A 356 14.95 -9.14 -8.50
C ILE A 356 15.62 -10.20 -9.36
N ARG A 357 16.65 -10.83 -8.76
CA ARG A 357 17.42 -11.90 -9.37
C ARG A 357 17.21 -13.20 -8.63
N PHE A 358 17.28 -14.29 -9.38
CA PHE A 358 17.33 -15.64 -8.83
C PHE A 358 18.47 -16.42 -9.48
N LYS A 359 19.37 -16.96 -8.67
CA LYS A 359 20.63 -17.60 -9.11
C LYS A 359 21.49 -16.67 -9.98
N GLY A 360 21.54 -15.39 -9.63
CA GLY A 360 22.33 -14.37 -10.31
C GLY A 360 21.72 -13.81 -11.61
N GLU A 361 20.61 -14.38 -12.09
CA GLU A 361 19.90 -13.92 -13.29
C GLU A 361 18.69 -13.08 -12.90
N ARG A 362 18.50 -11.91 -13.54
CA ARG A 362 17.27 -11.11 -13.38
C ARG A 362 16.07 -11.93 -13.82
N ILE A 363 15.04 -11.91 -13.00
CA ILE A 363 13.73 -12.48 -13.30
C ILE A 363 12.64 -11.41 -13.34
N ILE A 364 12.75 -10.36 -12.52
CA ILE A 364 11.79 -9.25 -12.44
C ILE A 364 12.60 -7.95 -12.41
N TYR A 365 12.30 -7.01 -13.31
CA TYR A 365 12.88 -5.67 -13.28
C TYR A 365 12.25 -4.81 -12.19
N GLU A 366 10.92 -4.84 -12.06
CA GLU A 366 10.13 -4.05 -11.11
C GLU A 366 8.93 -4.85 -10.59
N LEU A 367 8.72 -4.82 -9.27
CA LEU A 367 7.54 -5.35 -8.60
C LEU A 367 7.09 -4.35 -7.53
N GLY A 368 5.87 -3.83 -7.65
CA GLY A 368 5.38 -2.85 -6.69
C GLY A 368 3.91 -2.48 -6.83
N LEU A 369 3.34 -1.99 -5.73
CA LEU A 369 1.97 -1.47 -5.68
C LEU A 369 1.82 -0.24 -6.58
N GLN A 370 0.72 -0.20 -7.32
CA GLN A 370 0.36 0.88 -8.22
C GLN A 370 -0.74 1.76 -7.65
N GLU A 371 -1.78 1.13 -7.09
CA GLU A 371 -2.96 1.80 -6.52
C GLU A 371 -3.74 0.82 -5.62
N ALA A 372 -4.52 1.33 -4.67
CA ALA A 372 -5.62 0.61 -4.04
C ALA A 372 -6.94 1.38 -4.17
N LEU A 373 -8.00 0.62 -4.42
CA LEU A 373 -9.36 1.08 -4.51
C LEU A 373 -10.17 0.52 -3.34
N ALA A 374 -10.91 1.39 -2.65
CA ALA A 374 -12.03 1.01 -1.80
C ALA A 374 -13.33 1.58 -2.40
N HIS A 375 -14.06 0.75 -3.14
CA HIS A 375 -15.27 1.15 -3.87
C HIS A 375 -16.53 0.78 -3.09
N TYR A 376 -17.23 1.77 -2.54
CA TYR A 376 -18.42 1.56 -1.70
C TYR A 376 -19.72 1.55 -2.52
N ALA A 377 -20.74 0.90 -1.96
CA ALA A 377 -22.12 0.99 -2.42
C ALA A 377 -23.08 1.04 -1.22
N SER A 378 -24.14 1.85 -1.32
CA SER A 378 -25.12 2.01 -0.25
C SER A 378 -26.45 2.56 -0.79
N SER A 379 -27.48 2.53 0.06
CA SER A 379 -28.73 3.25 -0.13
C SER A 379 -28.61 4.76 0.17
N ASP A 380 -27.61 5.17 0.94
CA ASP A 380 -27.36 6.56 1.32
C ASP A 380 -26.39 7.27 0.34
N PRO A 381 -26.47 8.61 0.20
CA PRO A 381 -25.70 9.34 -0.79
C PRO A 381 -24.21 9.46 -0.45
N TYR A 382 -23.82 9.28 0.83
CA TYR A 382 -22.42 9.38 1.23
C TYR A 382 -21.68 8.13 0.79
N GLN A 383 -22.09 6.97 1.31
CA GLN A 383 -21.45 5.69 1.02
C GLN A 383 -21.59 5.31 -0.46
N SER A 384 -22.73 5.61 -1.12
CA SER A 384 -22.86 5.42 -2.57
C SER A 384 -21.95 6.36 -3.39
N GLY A 385 -21.57 7.52 -2.84
CA GLY A 385 -20.70 8.50 -3.49
C GLY A 385 -19.22 8.28 -3.20
N THR A 386 -18.87 7.41 -2.26
CA THR A 386 -17.49 7.18 -1.83
C THR A 386 -16.80 6.11 -2.67
N SER A 387 -15.62 6.44 -3.19
CA SER A 387 -14.76 5.53 -3.94
C SER A 387 -13.31 5.98 -3.85
N TYR A 388 -12.58 5.50 -2.85
CA TYR A 388 -11.22 5.95 -2.58
C TYR A 388 -10.21 5.38 -3.57
N LEU A 389 -9.27 6.22 -3.99
CA LEU A 389 -8.04 5.84 -4.69
C LEU A 389 -6.87 6.22 -3.77
N ASP A 390 -6.36 5.25 -3.01
CA ASP A 390 -5.55 5.52 -1.81
C ASP A 390 -4.20 6.17 -2.12
N SER A 391 -3.67 6.02 -3.34
CA SER A 391 -2.44 6.72 -3.76
C SER A 391 -2.60 8.25 -3.81
N TYR A 392 -3.83 8.77 -3.80
CA TYR A 392 -4.12 10.20 -3.63
C TYR A 392 -3.61 10.72 -2.28
N TYR A 393 -3.95 10.02 -1.19
CA TYR A 393 -3.43 10.28 0.15
C TYR A 393 -1.95 9.86 0.21
N GLY A 394 -1.65 8.71 -0.39
CA GLY A 394 -0.35 8.08 -0.52
C GLY A 394 -0.19 6.93 0.47
N PHE A 395 0.55 5.87 0.12
CA PHE A 395 0.89 4.79 1.06
C PHE A 395 2.08 5.15 1.95
N GLY A 396 3.04 5.90 1.40
CA GLY A 396 4.24 6.31 2.10
C GLY A 396 3.98 7.15 3.35
N PRO A 397 3.09 8.18 3.30
CA PRO A 397 2.75 8.99 4.47
C PRO A 397 2.10 8.26 5.63
N TYR A 398 1.60 7.04 5.41
CA TYR A 398 0.94 6.23 6.43
C TYR A 398 1.65 4.91 6.68
N ALA A 399 2.90 4.76 6.22
CA ALA A 399 3.75 3.62 6.52
C ALA A 399 4.46 3.80 7.85
N PHE A 400 3.67 3.81 8.93
CA PHE A 400 4.13 4.08 10.29
C PHE A 400 5.16 3.05 10.79
N GLU A 401 5.77 3.37 11.94
CA GLU A 401 6.68 2.47 12.64
C GLU A 401 5.99 1.13 12.95
N LEU A 402 6.65 0.01 12.63
CA LEU A 402 6.11 -1.33 12.89
C LEU A 402 6.34 -1.73 14.34
N VAL A 403 5.36 -2.39 14.96
CA VAL A 403 5.45 -2.86 16.34
C VAL A 403 6.23 -4.17 16.39
N ASN A 404 7.47 -4.09 16.88
CA ASN A 404 8.37 -5.22 16.94
C ASN A 404 7.83 -6.38 17.79
N GLY A 405 7.93 -7.61 17.27
CA GLY A 405 7.38 -8.81 17.90
C GLY A 405 5.89 -9.07 17.65
N TYR A 406 5.18 -8.11 17.05
CA TYR A 406 3.76 -8.22 16.68
C TYR A 406 3.61 -8.22 15.16
N ASP A 407 3.92 -7.11 14.49
CA ASP A 407 3.84 -7.01 13.02
C ASP A 407 4.86 -7.92 12.32
N CYS A 408 6.03 -8.07 12.96
CA CYS A 408 7.12 -8.91 12.51
C CYS A 408 7.78 -9.63 13.70
N PRO A 409 8.44 -10.80 13.49
CA PRO A 409 9.16 -11.49 14.56
C PRO A 409 10.20 -10.59 15.25
N SER A 410 10.44 -10.80 16.54
CA SER A 410 11.29 -9.91 17.35
C SER A 410 12.76 -9.84 16.93
N TYR A 411 13.22 -10.78 16.10
CA TYR A 411 14.58 -10.82 15.55
C TYR A 411 14.72 -10.15 14.17
N SER A 412 13.67 -9.51 13.66
CA SER A 412 13.64 -8.91 12.33
C SER A 412 14.66 -7.78 12.18
N THR A 413 15.15 -7.56 10.96
CA THR A 413 15.87 -6.34 10.60
C THR A 413 14.87 -5.29 10.15
N TYR A 414 14.95 -4.09 10.69
CA TYR A 414 14.08 -2.98 10.33
C TYR A 414 14.82 -1.94 9.50
N LEU A 415 14.16 -1.38 8.49
CA LEU A 415 14.64 -0.27 7.66
C LEU A 415 13.67 0.91 7.80
N ASN A 416 14.23 2.11 7.75
CA ASN A 416 13.45 3.35 7.78
C ASN A 416 12.97 3.71 6.38
N THR A 417 11.88 4.47 6.34
CA THR A 417 11.38 5.13 5.13
C THR A 417 11.24 6.62 5.39
N SER A 418 11.06 7.37 4.30
CA SER A 418 10.72 8.79 4.39
C SER A 418 9.89 9.21 3.19
N PHE A 419 9.15 10.30 3.38
CA PHE A 419 8.42 10.96 2.30
C PHE A 419 8.57 12.47 2.47
N TYR A 420 8.40 13.20 1.36
CA TYR A 420 8.41 14.66 1.37
C TYR A 420 6.99 15.17 1.20
N THR A 421 6.59 16.12 2.04
CA THR A 421 5.39 16.92 1.81
C THR A 421 5.56 18.31 2.40
N ARG A 422 4.94 19.32 1.76
CA ARG A 422 4.89 20.70 2.26
C ARG A 422 6.25 21.21 2.75
N GLU A 423 7.27 21.05 1.92
CA GLU A 423 8.64 21.54 2.19
C GLU A 423 9.32 20.93 3.41
N SER A 424 8.87 19.75 3.86
CA SER A 424 9.46 18.97 4.94
C SER A 424 9.66 17.50 4.53
N THR A 425 10.69 16.85 5.08
CA THR A 425 10.82 15.39 5.00
C THR A 425 10.34 14.79 6.30
N HIS A 426 9.39 13.88 6.18
CA HIS A 426 8.87 13.06 7.25
C HIS A 426 9.58 11.71 7.23
N TRP A 427 10.06 11.27 8.39
CA TRP A 427 10.80 10.02 8.57
C TRP A 427 9.98 9.06 9.40
N HIS A 428 9.82 7.84 8.90
CA HIS A 428 9.21 6.74 9.63
C HIS A 428 10.30 5.72 9.98
N PRO A 429 10.71 5.64 11.26
CA PRO A 429 11.64 4.62 11.69
C PRO A 429 10.98 3.24 11.61
N ASN A 430 11.78 2.20 11.37
CA ASN A 430 11.36 0.81 11.44
C ASN A 430 10.06 0.44 10.66
N SER A 431 9.79 1.10 9.54
CA SER A 431 8.56 0.97 8.75
C SER A 431 8.59 -0.16 7.70
N ILE A 432 9.78 -0.75 7.47
CA ILE A 432 9.95 -1.98 6.69
C ILE A 432 10.66 -3.00 7.56
N CYS A 433 10.16 -4.24 7.62
CA CYS A 433 10.85 -5.34 8.29
C CYS A 433 11.27 -6.44 7.30
N LEU A 434 12.42 -7.06 7.60
CA LEU A 434 13.06 -8.15 6.87
C LEU A 434 13.29 -9.32 7.82
N PHE A 435 12.85 -10.52 7.45
CA PHE A 435 13.07 -11.70 8.29
C PHE A 435 12.98 -13.02 7.53
N GLU A 436 13.69 -14.05 8.01
CA GLU A 436 13.39 -15.43 7.65
C GLU A 436 12.32 -16.01 8.57
N PHE A 437 11.47 -16.89 8.04
CA PHE A 437 10.47 -17.62 8.83
C PHE A 437 10.36 -19.07 8.35
N GLN A 438 10.27 -20.01 9.29
CA GLN A 438 9.98 -21.42 8.97
C GLN A 438 8.47 -21.61 8.90
N ARG A 439 7.96 -22.04 7.74
CA ARG A 439 6.53 -22.34 7.59
C ARG A 439 6.13 -23.57 8.39
N ASP A 440 4.84 -23.62 8.68
CA ASP A 440 4.17 -24.69 9.42
C ASP A 440 4.08 -26.01 8.64
N TYR A 441 4.40 -26.00 7.34
CA TYR A 441 4.48 -27.20 6.48
C TYR A 441 5.83 -27.29 5.74
N PRO A 442 6.31 -28.51 5.40
CA PRO A 442 7.54 -28.70 4.63
C PRO A 442 7.34 -28.36 3.15
N ILE A 443 8.41 -27.92 2.47
CA ILE A 443 8.32 -27.52 1.05
C ILE A 443 8.08 -28.74 0.16
N GLN A 444 8.66 -29.89 0.54
CA GLN A 444 8.37 -31.18 -0.06
C GLN A 444 8.71 -32.32 0.90
N ARG A 445 7.99 -33.44 0.76
CA ARG A 445 8.24 -34.68 1.49
C ARG A 445 7.78 -35.91 0.72
N HIS A 446 8.44 -37.05 0.93
CA HIS A 446 8.02 -38.35 0.40
C HIS A 446 8.30 -39.48 1.40
N SER A 447 7.49 -40.53 1.39
CA SER A 447 7.63 -41.68 2.28
C SER A 447 7.36 -42.97 1.51
N THR A 448 8.17 -44.00 1.76
CA THR A 448 8.04 -45.35 1.23
C THR A 448 8.14 -46.37 2.37
N ALA A 449 8.00 -47.65 2.02
CA ALA A 449 8.22 -48.75 2.96
C ALA A 449 9.65 -48.82 3.53
N ASN A 450 10.62 -48.16 2.90
CA ASN A 450 12.04 -48.26 3.27
C ASN A 450 12.70 -46.91 3.61
N TYR A 451 12.08 -45.77 3.28
CA TYR A 451 12.65 -44.46 3.59
C TYR A 451 11.62 -43.33 3.65
N VAL A 452 12.00 -42.23 4.30
CA VAL A 452 11.31 -40.94 4.33
C VAL A 452 12.31 -39.84 3.94
N SER A 453 11.92 -38.88 3.11
CA SER A 453 12.69 -37.67 2.81
C SER A 453 11.83 -36.43 3.00
N ILE A 454 12.39 -35.37 3.58
CA ILE A 454 11.67 -34.13 3.87
C ILE A 454 12.61 -32.93 3.86
N THR A 455 12.15 -31.81 3.30
CA THR A 455 12.87 -30.52 3.31
C THR A 455 12.02 -29.48 4.05
N LYS A 456 12.63 -28.71 4.95
CA LYS A 456 11.96 -27.60 5.65
C LYS A 456 11.55 -26.53 4.63
N ASN A 457 10.38 -25.91 4.83
CA ASN A 457 10.00 -24.72 4.08
C ASN A 457 10.41 -23.48 4.87
N ILE A 458 11.41 -22.78 4.36
CA ILE A 458 11.94 -21.56 4.96
C ILE A 458 11.75 -20.48 3.91
N MET A 459 11.10 -19.40 4.30
CA MET A 459 10.89 -18.24 3.45
C MET A 459 11.62 -17.02 4.00
N PHE A 460 11.91 -16.07 3.12
CA PHE A 460 12.33 -14.73 3.48
C PHE A 460 11.21 -13.73 3.19
N VAL A 461 11.01 -12.77 4.08
CA VAL A 461 9.88 -11.84 4.04
C VAL A 461 10.38 -10.40 4.04
N VAL A 462 9.80 -9.58 3.16
CA VAL A 462 9.85 -8.12 3.20
C VAL A 462 8.44 -7.61 3.45
N ARG A 463 8.23 -6.80 4.48
CA ARG A 463 6.89 -6.32 4.86
C ARG A 463 6.89 -4.85 5.24
N THR A 464 5.79 -4.19 4.93
CA THR A 464 5.39 -2.87 5.44
C THR A 464 3.89 -2.87 5.72
N VAL A 465 3.44 -1.99 6.61
CA VAL A 465 2.02 -1.79 6.94
C VAL A 465 1.71 -0.33 6.66
N CYS A 466 0.63 -0.06 5.94
CA CYS A 466 0.18 1.30 5.64
C CYS A 466 -1.24 1.51 6.19
N SER A 467 -1.39 2.43 7.15
CA SER A 467 -2.66 2.72 7.83
C SER A 467 -3.34 3.94 7.20
N VAL A 468 -3.97 3.75 6.03
CA VAL A 468 -4.59 4.84 5.26
C VAL A 468 -6.01 5.08 5.76
N GLY A 469 -6.19 6.19 6.48
CA GLY A 469 -7.47 6.49 7.13
C GLY A 469 -7.81 5.42 8.17
N ASN A 470 -8.92 4.72 7.96
CA ASN A 470 -9.42 3.70 8.87
C ASN A 470 -8.86 2.28 8.62
N TYR A 471 -8.21 2.03 7.48
CA TYR A 471 -7.71 0.69 7.12
C TYR A 471 -6.22 0.53 7.36
N ASP A 472 -5.84 -0.65 7.84
CA ASP A 472 -4.46 -1.12 7.89
C ASP A 472 -4.19 -2.13 6.78
N TYR A 473 -3.35 -1.76 5.80
CA TYR A 473 -2.92 -2.65 4.73
C TYR A 473 -1.52 -3.21 5.00
N GLN A 474 -1.44 -4.51 5.27
CA GLN A 474 -0.17 -5.21 5.39
C GLN A 474 0.28 -5.76 4.03
N PHE A 475 1.32 -5.16 3.44
CA PHE A 475 1.94 -5.61 2.20
C PHE A 475 3.11 -6.53 2.50
N THR A 476 3.10 -7.75 1.95
CA THR A 476 4.12 -8.78 2.21
C THR A 476 4.63 -9.38 0.90
N TYR A 477 5.95 -9.41 0.75
CA TYR A 477 6.66 -10.12 -0.32
C TYR A 477 7.43 -11.29 0.29
N GLU A 478 7.05 -12.52 -0.05
CA GLU A 478 7.67 -13.75 0.47
C GLU A 478 8.49 -14.46 -0.62
N PHE A 479 9.72 -14.83 -0.31
CA PHE A 479 10.66 -15.51 -1.21
C PHE A 479 10.91 -16.94 -0.73
N TYR A 480 10.89 -17.91 -1.64
CA TYR A 480 10.96 -19.35 -1.32
C TYR A 480 12.15 -20.05 -1.97
N LEU A 481 12.64 -21.11 -1.32
CA LEU A 481 13.85 -21.85 -1.77
C LEU A 481 13.72 -22.51 -3.16
N ASP A 482 12.50 -22.70 -3.68
CA ASP A 482 12.24 -23.22 -5.02
C ASP A 482 12.35 -22.15 -6.12
N GLY A 483 12.50 -20.88 -5.75
CA GLY A 483 12.50 -19.73 -6.65
C GLY A 483 11.14 -19.03 -6.78
N SER A 484 10.12 -19.48 -6.04
CA SER A 484 8.82 -18.80 -6.01
C SER A 484 8.87 -17.51 -5.20
N ILE A 485 8.03 -16.55 -5.58
CA ILE A 485 7.76 -15.29 -4.87
C ILE A 485 6.25 -15.19 -4.64
N GLN A 486 5.80 -14.86 -3.43
CA GLN A 486 4.39 -14.57 -3.15
C GLN A 486 4.22 -13.09 -2.80
N VAL A 487 3.26 -12.44 -3.45
CA VAL A 487 2.78 -11.11 -3.10
C VAL A 487 1.46 -11.27 -2.37
N LEU A 488 1.36 -10.69 -1.18
CA LEU A 488 0.22 -10.83 -0.29
C LEU A 488 -0.17 -9.47 0.27
N VAL A 489 -1.47 -9.18 0.24
CA VAL A 489 -2.08 -8.12 1.03
C VAL A 489 -3.01 -8.71 2.08
N ARG A 490 -3.01 -8.12 3.27
CA ARG A 490 -4.03 -8.33 4.30
C ARG A 490 -4.60 -6.97 4.70
N ALA A 491 -5.90 -6.92 4.94
CA ALA A 491 -6.55 -5.74 5.51
C ALA A 491 -6.93 -6.00 6.98
N SER A 492 -6.84 -4.96 7.79
CA SER A 492 -7.32 -4.87 9.17
C SER A 492 -7.84 -3.44 9.39
N GLY A 493 -8.06 -3.05 10.64
CA GLY A 493 -8.49 -1.70 11.00
C GLY A 493 -10.00 -1.58 11.06
N TYR A 494 -10.46 -0.35 11.28
CA TYR A 494 -11.87 -0.02 11.33
C TYR A 494 -12.49 -0.08 9.94
N ILE A 495 -13.76 -0.48 9.85
CA ILE A 495 -14.53 -0.35 8.60
C ILE A 495 -15.09 1.06 8.47
N GLN A 496 -15.29 1.56 7.24
CA GLN A 496 -16.15 2.72 7.05
C GLN A 496 -17.62 2.26 7.01
N SER A 497 -18.28 2.38 8.15
CA SER A 497 -19.65 1.92 8.30
C SER A 497 -20.70 2.85 7.65
N ALA A 498 -21.91 2.33 7.47
CA ALA A 498 -23.06 3.08 6.97
C ALA A 498 -24.15 3.18 8.05
N PHE A 499 -25.03 4.17 7.93
CA PHE A 499 -26.22 4.20 8.78
C PHE A 499 -27.21 3.10 8.38
N TRP A 500 -27.84 2.41 9.35
CA TRP A 500 -28.65 1.22 9.06
C TRP A 500 -29.94 1.50 8.28
N ALA A 501 -30.56 2.67 8.46
CA ALA A 501 -31.88 2.92 7.91
C ALA A 501 -31.92 2.71 6.38
N TYR A 502 -32.82 1.82 5.94
CA TYR A 502 -33.02 1.43 4.53
C TYR A 502 -31.83 0.76 3.83
N ASN A 503 -30.79 0.34 4.57
CA ASN A 503 -29.54 -0.16 3.98
C ASN A 503 -29.42 -1.69 3.86
N GLY A 504 -30.53 -2.44 4.03
CA GLY A 504 -30.50 -3.91 4.10
C GLY A 504 -30.04 -4.62 2.81
N ASP A 505 -30.14 -3.97 1.66
CA ASP A 505 -29.67 -4.52 0.37
C ASP A 505 -28.16 -4.28 0.14
N TYR A 506 -27.52 -3.48 1.01
CA TYR A 506 -26.13 -3.00 0.85
C TYR A 506 -25.24 -3.34 2.06
N GLY A 507 -25.71 -4.15 3.00
CA GLY A 507 -24.91 -4.58 4.14
C GLY A 507 -25.75 -5.20 5.25
N PHE A 508 -25.07 -5.79 6.24
CA PHE A 508 -25.73 -6.33 7.42
C PHE A 508 -25.94 -5.25 8.49
N LYS A 509 -26.97 -5.41 9.32
CA LYS A 509 -27.10 -4.66 10.57
C LYS A 509 -26.18 -5.30 11.61
N ILE A 510 -25.13 -4.59 12.01
CA ILE A 510 -24.08 -5.15 12.88
C ILE A 510 -24.00 -4.47 14.26
N HIS A 511 -24.75 -3.38 14.47
CA HIS A 511 -24.99 -2.76 15.77
C HIS A 511 -26.38 -2.06 15.78
N ASP A 512 -26.74 -1.32 16.82
CA ASP A 512 -28.10 -0.80 17.09
C ASP A 512 -28.72 0.03 15.96
N ALA A 513 -27.92 0.84 15.27
CA ALA A 513 -28.22 1.66 14.11
C ALA A 513 -27.08 1.62 13.05
N LEU A 514 -26.14 0.69 13.17
CA LEU A 514 -24.99 0.51 12.28
C LEU A 514 -25.24 -0.53 11.19
N SER A 515 -24.97 -0.16 9.95
CA SER A 515 -24.74 -1.08 8.85
C SER A 515 -23.24 -1.26 8.62
N GLY A 516 -22.82 -2.51 8.36
CA GLY A 516 -21.45 -2.78 7.93
C GLY A 516 -21.10 -2.16 6.57
N SER A 517 -22.10 -1.71 5.80
CA SER A 517 -21.95 -1.31 4.39
C SER A 517 -21.47 -2.48 3.51
N MET A 518 -21.10 -2.18 2.28
CA MET A 518 -20.38 -3.09 1.40
C MET A 518 -19.37 -2.32 0.55
N HIS A 519 -18.24 -2.95 0.26
CA HIS A 519 -17.23 -2.36 -0.62
C HIS A 519 -16.31 -3.42 -1.24
N ASP A 520 -15.74 -3.06 -2.39
CA ASP A 520 -14.66 -3.83 -3.01
C ASP A 520 -13.32 -3.20 -2.66
N HIS A 521 -12.40 -4.00 -2.13
CA HIS A 521 -10.98 -3.69 -2.14
C HIS A 521 -10.36 -4.23 -3.44
N VAL A 522 -9.71 -3.37 -4.24
CA VAL A 522 -8.96 -3.80 -5.44
C VAL A 522 -7.60 -3.10 -5.48
N LEU A 523 -6.53 -3.87 -5.38
CA LEU A 523 -5.15 -3.38 -5.30
C LEU A 523 -4.37 -3.82 -6.53
N ASN A 524 -3.85 -2.86 -7.29
CA ASN A 524 -3.14 -3.11 -8.53
C ASN A 524 -1.63 -3.18 -8.30
N PHE A 525 -0.99 -4.20 -8.85
CA PHE A 525 0.46 -4.39 -8.79
C PHE A 525 1.04 -4.46 -10.18
N LYS A 526 2.21 -3.84 -10.35
CA LYS A 526 3.05 -3.98 -11.55
C LYS A 526 4.03 -5.12 -11.34
N LEU A 527 4.15 -5.99 -12.33
CA LEU A 527 5.08 -7.12 -12.39
C LEU A 527 5.77 -7.12 -13.76
N ASP A 528 6.94 -6.49 -13.80
CA ASP A 528 7.76 -6.38 -15.00
C ASP A 528 8.76 -7.56 -15.07
N LEU A 529 8.40 -8.61 -15.81
CA LEU A 529 9.15 -9.88 -15.88
C LEU A 529 10.16 -9.87 -17.03
N ASP A 530 11.43 -10.13 -16.71
CA ASP A 530 12.55 -10.20 -17.68
C ASP A 530 13.11 -11.64 -17.74
N VAL A 531 12.29 -12.61 -18.15
CA VAL A 531 12.68 -14.03 -18.12
C VAL A 531 13.75 -14.31 -19.17
N LYS A 532 14.98 -14.61 -18.72
CA LYS A 532 16.15 -14.82 -19.61
C LYS A 532 16.36 -13.63 -20.57
N GLY A 533 16.14 -12.41 -20.07
CA GLY A 533 16.17 -11.17 -20.85
C GLY A 533 14.77 -10.62 -21.13
N THR A 534 14.71 -9.45 -21.77
CA THR A 534 13.46 -8.70 -21.95
C THR A 534 12.54 -9.27 -23.03
N ALA A 535 13.04 -10.00 -24.03
CA ALA A 535 12.19 -10.52 -25.12
C ALA A 535 11.38 -11.76 -24.68
N ASN A 536 10.12 -11.56 -24.30
CA ASN A 536 9.24 -12.57 -23.70
C ASN A 536 7.87 -12.65 -24.40
N SER A 537 7.12 -13.73 -24.12
CA SER A 537 5.77 -13.97 -24.64
C SER A 537 4.85 -14.46 -23.53
N LEU A 538 3.56 -14.11 -23.60
CA LEU A 538 2.58 -14.60 -22.64
C LEU A 538 1.96 -15.92 -23.13
N MET A 539 2.26 -17.01 -22.43
CA MET A 539 1.75 -18.35 -22.71
C MET A 539 0.55 -18.67 -21.82
N LYS A 540 -0.52 -19.18 -22.42
CA LYS A 540 -1.67 -19.77 -21.72
C LYS A 540 -1.61 -21.30 -21.87
N THR A 541 -1.69 -22.02 -20.76
CA THR A 541 -1.78 -23.49 -20.75
C THR A 541 -3.08 -23.92 -20.09
N GLU A 542 -3.99 -24.48 -20.87
CA GLU A 542 -5.34 -24.86 -20.43
C GLU A 542 -5.46 -26.36 -20.19
N PHE A 543 -6.24 -26.73 -19.18
CA PHE A 543 -6.62 -28.11 -18.87
C PHE A 543 -8.02 -28.36 -19.42
N VAL A 544 -8.13 -29.08 -20.54
CA VAL A 544 -9.41 -29.29 -21.24
C VAL A 544 -9.89 -30.75 -21.16
N PRO A 545 -11.18 -31.01 -20.89
CA PRO A 545 -11.73 -32.35 -20.97
C PRO A 545 -11.93 -32.75 -22.44
N VAL A 546 -11.56 -33.99 -22.80
CA VAL A 546 -11.70 -34.51 -24.17
C VAL A 546 -12.15 -35.97 -24.19
N ALA A 547 -12.80 -36.38 -25.27
CA ALA A 547 -13.09 -37.79 -25.56
C ALA A 547 -12.12 -38.31 -26.63
N GLU A 548 -11.05 -38.96 -26.19
CA GLU A 548 -9.91 -39.31 -27.03
C GLU A 548 -9.94 -40.77 -27.49
N THR A 549 -9.51 -41.03 -28.74
CA THR A 549 -9.23 -42.40 -29.20
C THR A 549 -7.74 -42.65 -29.11
N TYR A 550 -7.35 -43.70 -28.39
CA TYR A 550 -5.95 -44.10 -28.27
C TYR A 550 -5.66 -45.34 -29.14
N PRO A 551 -4.45 -45.49 -29.70
CA PRO A 551 -4.08 -46.66 -30.51
C PRO A 551 -4.27 -48.01 -29.79
N TRP A 552 -4.21 -48.01 -28.45
CA TRP A 552 -4.39 -49.19 -27.59
C TRP A 552 -5.82 -49.37 -27.07
N SER A 553 -6.75 -48.46 -27.39
CA SER A 553 -8.12 -48.47 -26.90
C SER A 553 -9.09 -48.89 -28.00
N SER A 554 -10.01 -49.81 -27.70
CA SER A 554 -11.07 -50.25 -28.63
C SER A 554 -12.24 -49.25 -28.77
N GLY A 555 -12.24 -48.18 -27.98
CA GLY A 555 -13.23 -47.10 -28.03
C GLY A 555 -12.68 -45.77 -27.51
N LYS A 556 -13.52 -44.72 -27.52
CA LYS A 556 -13.15 -43.42 -26.95
C LYS A 556 -13.04 -43.48 -25.43
N ARG A 557 -12.09 -42.74 -24.85
CA ARG A 557 -11.95 -42.54 -23.41
C ARG A 557 -12.15 -41.07 -23.07
N ASN A 558 -13.02 -40.81 -22.11
CA ASN A 558 -13.15 -39.48 -21.51
C ASN A 558 -11.93 -39.25 -20.61
N THR A 559 -11.18 -38.19 -20.91
CA THR A 559 -9.88 -37.85 -20.33
C THR A 559 -9.68 -36.34 -20.40
N MET A 560 -8.45 -35.86 -20.23
CA MET A 560 -8.08 -34.46 -20.37
C MET A 560 -6.80 -34.28 -21.20
N LYS A 561 -6.60 -33.07 -21.72
CA LYS A 561 -5.40 -32.63 -22.45
C LYS A 561 -4.93 -31.27 -21.96
N LEU A 562 -3.66 -30.97 -22.25
CA LEU A 562 -3.14 -29.60 -22.18
C LEU A 562 -3.29 -28.95 -23.55
N GLU A 563 -3.90 -27.76 -23.58
CA GLU A 563 -3.89 -26.87 -24.75
C GLU A 563 -2.97 -25.70 -24.46
N LYS A 564 -1.89 -25.59 -25.24
CA LYS A 564 -0.87 -24.54 -25.12
C LYS A 564 -1.12 -23.50 -26.21
N SER A 565 -1.32 -22.24 -25.84
CA SER A 565 -1.52 -21.11 -26.75
C SER A 565 -0.74 -19.88 -26.26
N PHE A 566 -0.65 -18.84 -27.10
CA PHE A 566 -0.02 -17.57 -26.76
C PHE A 566 -1.03 -16.44 -26.89
N ILE A 567 -0.99 -15.51 -25.94
CA ILE A 567 -1.72 -14.24 -26.03
C ILE A 567 -0.75 -13.26 -26.69
N THR A 568 -1.01 -12.94 -27.96
CA THR A 568 -0.03 -12.26 -28.82
C THR A 568 -0.30 -10.77 -29.00
N SER A 569 -1.41 -10.24 -28.48
CA SER A 569 -1.76 -8.81 -28.60
C SER A 569 -2.38 -8.29 -27.32
N GLU A 570 -2.13 -7.01 -27.02
CA GLU A 570 -2.75 -6.29 -25.91
C GLU A 570 -4.29 -6.27 -26.00
N LYS A 571 -4.87 -6.36 -27.20
CA LYS A 571 -6.33 -6.42 -27.36
C LYS A 571 -6.95 -7.68 -26.74
N GLU A 572 -6.16 -8.71 -26.54
CA GLU A 572 -6.58 -10.01 -25.99
C GLU A 572 -6.02 -10.25 -24.59
N SER A 573 -5.34 -9.27 -24.00
CA SER A 573 -4.56 -9.45 -22.78
C SER A 573 -5.23 -8.96 -21.50
N LYS A 574 -6.51 -8.57 -21.57
CA LYS A 574 -7.37 -8.37 -20.39
C LYS A 574 -7.95 -9.72 -19.99
N ILE A 575 -7.48 -10.29 -18.89
CA ILE A 575 -7.64 -11.71 -18.57
C ILE A 575 -8.43 -11.87 -17.27
N HIS A 576 -9.52 -12.64 -17.35
CA HIS A 576 -10.12 -13.25 -16.17
C HIS A 576 -9.47 -14.62 -15.90
N TRP A 577 -9.34 -14.97 -14.62
CA TRP A 577 -8.92 -16.32 -14.25
C TRP A 577 -9.92 -17.35 -14.78
N SER A 578 -9.39 -18.45 -15.32
CA SER A 578 -10.24 -19.50 -15.88
C SER A 578 -11.06 -20.18 -14.78
N PRO A 579 -12.35 -20.48 -15.02
CA PRO A 579 -13.15 -21.26 -14.09
C PRO A 579 -12.46 -22.56 -13.68
N ASN A 580 -12.64 -22.98 -12.43
CA ASN A 580 -11.98 -24.17 -11.86
C ASN A 580 -10.43 -24.10 -11.87
N GLY A 581 -9.84 -22.92 -12.06
CA GLY A 581 -8.38 -22.80 -12.22
C GLY A 581 -7.86 -23.55 -13.43
N ALA A 582 -8.69 -23.75 -14.47
CA ALA A 582 -8.39 -24.61 -15.61
C ALA A 582 -7.40 -24.00 -16.63
N ALA A 583 -6.66 -22.96 -16.25
CA ALA A 583 -5.57 -22.40 -17.04
C ALA A 583 -4.44 -21.86 -16.16
N VAL A 584 -3.22 -21.93 -16.67
CA VAL A 584 -2.01 -21.29 -16.12
C VAL A 584 -1.50 -20.28 -17.13
N TYR A 585 -1.11 -19.10 -16.64
CA TYR A 585 -0.56 -18.02 -17.43
C TYR A 585 0.92 -17.84 -17.06
N SER A 586 1.79 -17.82 -18.06
CA SER A 586 3.25 -17.79 -17.85
C SER A 586 3.92 -16.85 -18.82
N VAL A 587 4.78 -15.97 -18.33
CA VAL A 587 5.71 -15.19 -19.16
C VAL A 587 6.89 -16.09 -19.48
N VAL A 588 7.11 -16.36 -20.76
CA VAL A 588 8.13 -17.31 -21.24
C VAL A 588 9.07 -16.65 -22.25
N ASN A 589 10.28 -17.20 -22.39
CA ASN A 589 11.20 -16.81 -23.45
C ASN A 589 11.28 -17.92 -24.52
N LYS A 590 10.85 -17.61 -25.75
CA LYS A 590 10.81 -18.60 -26.84
C LYS A 590 12.16 -18.91 -27.46
N ASP A 591 13.13 -18.01 -27.32
CA ASP A 591 14.47 -18.12 -27.90
C ASP A 591 15.45 -18.84 -26.96
N ALA A 592 15.10 -18.96 -25.68
CA ALA A 592 15.94 -19.55 -24.63
C ALA A 592 15.49 -20.96 -24.19
N LYS A 593 15.03 -21.81 -25.13
CA LYS A 593 14.53 -23.16 -24.79
C LYS A 593 15.50 -23.92 -23.86
N ASN A 594 14.92 -24.60 -22.87
CA ASN A 594 15.71 -25.46 -21.99
C ASN A 594 16.19 -26.73 -22.74
N ALA A 595 16.99 -27.56 -22.07
CA ALA A 595 17.56 -28.78 -22.63
C ALA A 595 16.53 -29.81 -23.16
N TYR A 596 15.25 -29.66 -22.79
CA TYR A 596 14.14 -30.52 -23.20
C TYR A 596 13.25 -29.89 -24.28
N GLY A 597 13.61 -28.71 -24.78
CA GLY A 597 12.88 -28.00 -25.83
C GLY A 597 11.65 -27.21 -25.34
N GLU A 598 11.44 -27.12 -24.04
CA GLU A 598 10.37 -26.32 -23.42
C GLU A 598 10.83 -24.88 -23.19
N TYR A 599 9.87 -23.95 -23.20
CA TYR A 599 10.13 -22.53 -22.96
C TYR A 599 10.29 -22.26 -21.46
N PRO A 600 11.45 -21.73 -21.00
CA PRO A 600 11.59 -21.29 -19.62
C PRO A 600 10.68 -20.08 -19.37
N GLY A 601 9.97 -20.08 -18.24
CA GLY A 601 9.01 -19.03 -17.94
C GLY A 601 8.58 -19.00 -16.50
N TRP A 602 8.18 -17.83 -16.01
CA TRP A 602 7.59 -17.65 -14.68
C TRP A 602 6.07 -17.61 -14.82
N LYS A 603 5.37 -18.43 -14.04
CA LYS A 603 3.91 -18.52 -14.04
C LYS A 603 3.31 -17.72 -12.89
N VAL A 604 2.12 -17.16 -13.09
CA VAL A 604 1.35 -16.43 -12.08
C VAL A 604 0.12 -17.21 -11.68
N ILE A 605 -0.11 -17.34 -10.37
CA ILE A 605 -1.19 -18.17 -9.80
C ILE A 605 -1.81 -17.44 -8.61
N PRO A 606 -3.13 -17.24 -8.55
CA PRO A 606 -3.81 -16.81 -7.32
C PRO A 606 -3.69 -17.90 -6.25
N THR A 607 -3.12 -17.60 -5.10
CA THR A 607 -2.77 -18.62 -4.08
C THR A 607 -3.38 -18.40 -2.71
N THR A 608 -3.79 -17.18 -2.39
CA THR A 608 -4.34 -16.85 -1.08
C THR A 608 -5.58 -15.98 -1.21
N GLY A 609 -6.63 -16.33 -0.46
CA GLY A 609 -7.86 -15.55 -0.39
C GLY A 609 -8.63 -15.49 -1.70
N SER A 610 -9.50 -14.49 -1.81
CA SER A 610 -10.29 -14.24 -3.01
C SER A 610 -9.42 -13.56 -4.07
N SER A 611 -9.65 -13.90 -5.35
CA SER A 611 -9.05 -13.17 -6.47
C SER A 611 -10.17 -12.52 -7.26
N ILE A 612 -10.48 -11.29 -6.87
CA ILE A 612 -11.59 -10.51 -7.41
C ILE A 612 -11.06 -9.33 -8.24
N HIS A 613 -11.96 -8.75 -8.99
CA HIS A 613 -11.81 -7.47 -9.68
C HIS A 613 -13.04 -6.63 -9.33
N LEU A 614 -13.03 -5.34 -9.64
CA LEU A 614 -14.11 -4.44 -9.30
C LEU A 614 -15.45 -4.94 -9.86
N THR A 615 -16.45 -5.06 -9.00
CA THR A 615 -17.80 -5.53 -9.35
C THR A 615 -18.49 -4.59 -10.34
N ASN A 616 -18.32 -3.27 -10.16
CA ASN A 616 -18.87 -2.25 -11.04
C ASN A 616 -17.77 -1.48 -11.80
N PRO A 617 -17.25 -2.02 -12.93
CA PRO A 617 -16.21 -1.37 -13.72
C PRO A 617 -16.68 -0.09 -14.44
N ASN A 618 -18.00 0.14 -14.52
CA ASN A 618 -18.59 1.36 -15.07
C ASN A 618 -19.02 2.32 -13.93
N SER A 619 -18.15 2.49 -12.94
CA SER A 619 -18.40 3.34 -11.77
C SER A 619 -18.69 4.79 -12.20
N SER A 620 -19.84 5.32 -11.79
CA SER A 620 -20.18 6.74 -11.97
C SER A 620 -19.28 7.67 -11.14
N ASN A 621 -18.66 7.16 -10.07
CA ASN A 621 -17.76 7.96 -9.24
C ASN A 621 -16.39 8.11 -9.91
N LEU A 622 -15.91 7.06 -10.58
CA LEU A 622 -14.50 6.98 -11.03
C LEU A 622 -14.30 7.04 -12.55
N GLY A 623 -15.31 6.70 -13.36
CA GLY A 623 -15.19 6.74 -14.82
C GLY A 623 -13.91 6.05 -15.34
N PRO A 624 -13.11 6.69 -16.22
CA PRO A 624 -11.89 6.10 -16.78
C PRO A 624 -10.73 5.94 -15.79
N SER A 625 -10.72 6.59 -14.62
CA SER A 625 -9.58 6.49 -13.68
C SER A 625 -9.39 5.09 -13.08
N VAL A 626 -10.43 4.24 -13.15
CA VAL A 626 -10.47 2.90 -12.53
C VAL A 626 -10.33 1.76 -13.53
N ALA A 627 -9.96 2.04 -14.78
CA ALA A 627 -9.90 1.03 -15.85
C ALA A 627 -9.03 -0.20 -15.50
N TRP A 628 -7.98 0.00 -14.68
CA TRP A 628 -7.10 -1.05 -14.17
C TRP A 628 -7.80 -2.04 -13.24
N ALA A 629 -8.92 -1.70 -12.61
CA ALA A 629 -9.60 -2.57 -11.64
C ALA A 629 -10.57 -3.58 -12.30
N SER A 630 -10.79 -3.50 -13.61
CA SER A 630 -11.87 -4.24 -14.30
C SER A 630 -11.62 -5.75 -14.54
N HIS A 631 -10.37 -6.20 -14.49
CA HIS A 631 -9.96 -7.59 -14.69
C HIS A 631 -8.86 -7.94 -13.68
N PRO A 632 -8.70 -9.22 -13.30
CA PRO A 632 -7.68 -9.60 -12.32
C PRO A 632 -6.25 -9.65 -12.87
N LEU A 633 -6.08 -9.79 -14.19
CA LEU A 633 -4.77 -9.84 -14.83
C LEU A 633 -4.77 -9.11 -16.18
N TYR A 634 -3.70 -8.39 -16.45
CA TYR A 634 -3.41 -7.71 -17.71
C TYR A 634 -2.00 -8.00 -18.16
N ALA A 635 -1.75 -7.92 -19.47
CA ALA A 635 -0.41 -7.85 -20.02
C ALA A 635 -0.28 -6.73 -21.05
N VAL A 636 0.78 -5.95 -20.96
CA VAL A 636 1.09 -4.87 -21.91
C VAL A 636 2.56 -4.94 -22.29
N ARG A 637 2.90 -4.32 -23.41
CA ARG A 637 4.29 -4.09 -23.77
C ARG A 637 4.88 -3.04 -22.84
N GLN A 638 6.09 -3.28 -22.33
CA GLN A 638 6.80 -2.30 -21.52
C GLN A 638 7.08 -1.02 -22.32
N LYS A 639 6.75 0.13 -21.73
CA LYS A 639 7.12 1.46 -22.21
C LYS A 639 7.56 2.32 -21.04
N ASP A 640 8.64 3.08 -21.24
CA ASP A 640 9.08 4.08 -20.26
C ASP A 640 8.06 5.23 -20.09
N THR A 641 7.16 5.43 -21.05
CA THR A 641 6.05 6.39 -21.00
C THR A 641 4.83 5.87 -20.25
N GLU A 642 4.82 4.61 -19.85
CA GLU A 642 3.75 3.96 -19.09
C GLU A 642 4.30 3.39 -17.76
N PRO A 643 5.00 4.19 -16.94
CA PRO A 643 5.69 3.65 -15.77
C PRO A 643 4.72 3.18 -14.68
N ARG A 644 3.50 3.74 -14.62
CA ARG A 644 2.46 3.40 -13.64
C ARG A 644 1.09 3.20 -14.29
N SER A 645 0.24 2.37 -13.69
CA SER A 645 -1.15 2.18 -14.14
C SER A 645 -2.12 3.26 -13.63
N ALA A 646 -1.72 4.03 -12.61
CA ALA A 646 -2.49 5.12 -12.03
C ALA A 646 -1.56 6.24 -11.51
N SER A 647 -2.14 7.42 -11.32
CA SER A 647 -1.55 8.54 -10.58
C SER A 647 -2.46 8.86 -9.39
N GLY A 648 -1.89 9.18 -8.23
CA GLY A 648 -2.69 9.61 -7.07
C GLY A 648 -3.54 10.84 -7.35
N LEU A 649 -3.13 11.69 -8.30
CA LEU A 649 -3.91 12.86 -8.71
C LEU A 649 -5.16 12.50 -9.54
N ASN A 650 -5.30 11.26 -10.03
CA ASN A 650 -6.49 10.82 -10.76
C ASN A 650 -7.79 11.01 -9.94
N MET A 651 -7.71 10.93 -8.62
CA MET A 651 -8.85 11.09 -7.71
C MET A 651 -9.51 12.48 -7.81
N LEU A 652 -8.75 13.51 -8.16
CA LEU A 652 -9.24 14.89 -8.20
C LEU A 652 -10.15 15.18 -9.40
N ASP A 653 -9.97 14.46 -10.51
CA ASP A 653 -10.83 14.53 -11.69
C ASP A 653 -10.84 13.15 -12.38
N PRO A 654 -11.69 12.23 -11.87
CA PRO A 654 -11.70 10.85 -12.32
C PRO A 654 -12.10 10.68 -13.79
N TYR A 655 -12.81 11.66 -14.36
CA TYR A 655 -13.24 11.67 -15.76
C TYR A 655 -12.20 12.24 -16.73
N ALA A 656 -11.20 12.95 -16.21
CA ALA A 656 -10.03 13.42 -16.96
C ALA A 656 -8.72 13.08 -16.22
N PRO A 657 -8.44 11.79 -15.97
CA PRO A 657 -7.29 11.36 -15.18
C PRO A 657 -5.97 11.66 -15.90
N LEU A 658 -4.88 11.82 -15.13
CA LEU A 658 -3.52 11.95 -15.68
C LEU A 658 -3.06 10.66 -16.38
N VAL A 659 -3.43 9.52 -15.77
CA VAL A 659 -3.21 8.17 -16.33
C VAL A 659 -4.55 7.46 -16.49
N ASP A 660 -4.93 7.23 -17.74
CA ASP A 660 -6.04 6.36 -18.13
C ASP A 660 -5.47 5.00 -18.57
N PHE A 661 -5.52 4.00 -17.69
CA PHE A 661 -4.99 2.66 -17.97
C PHE A 661 -5.69 1.99 -19.16
N GLY A 662 -6.93 2.38 -19.48
CA GLY A 662 -7.65 1.88 -20.64
C GLY A 662 -6.93 2.17 -21.96
N ARG A 663 -6.14 3.25 -22.02
CA ARG A 663 -5.39 3.67 -23.21
C ARG A 663 -4.17 2.81 -23.52
N PHE A 664 -3.66 2.03 -22.56
CA PHE A 664 -2.50 1.15 -22.77
C PHE A 664 -2.81 0.05 -23.79
N PHE A 665 -4.09 -0.21 -24.07
CA PHE A 665 -4.56 -1.26 -24.98
C PHE A 665 -5.05 -0.71 -26.33
N ALA A 666 -4.94 0.60 -26.57
CA ALA A 666 -5.59 1.26 -27.69
C ALA A 666 -4.98 0.91 -29.06
N ASP A 667 -3.66 0.78 -29.11
CA ASP A 667 -2.88 0.40 -30.30
C ASP A 667 -2.85 -1.12 -30.51
N GLY A 668 -2.95 -1.90 -29.43
CA GLY A 668 -3.05 -3.36 -29.51
C GLY A 668 -1.72 -4.00 -29.91
N GLU A 669 -0.63 -3.55 -29.30
CA GLU A 669 0.71 -3.96 -29.68
C GLU A 669 0.91 -5.47 -29.52
N SER A 670 1.93 -5.97 -30.24
CA SER A 670 2.33 -7.36 -30.13
C SER A 670 2.90 -7.63 -28.74
N LEU A 671 2.53 -8.77 -28.16
CA LEU A 671 3.11 -9.33 -26.94
C LEU A 671 4.04 -10.52 -27.24
N ASP A 672 4.35 -10.76 -28.52
CA ASP A 672 5.17 -11.89 -28.96
C ASP A 672 6.67 -11.53 -29.01
N GLN A 673 7.47 -12.17 -28.15
CA GLN A 673 8.90 -11.85 -27.92
C GLN A 673 9.18 -10.35 -27.72
N GLN A 674 8.36 -9.69 -26.90
CA GLN A 674 8.53 -8.29 -26.49
C GLN A 674 8.85 -8.20 -25.00
N ASP A 675 9.28 -7.01 -24.55
CA ASP A 675 9.35 -6.67 -23.13
C ASP A 675 7.93 -6.55 -22.57
N LEU A 676 7.58 -7.39 -21.59
CA LEU A 676 6.21 -7.55 -21.10
C LEU A 676 6.08 -7.12 -19.64
N VAL A 677 5.06 -6.30 -19.38
CA VAL A 677 4.62 -5.99 -18.02
C VAL A 677 3.28 -6.67 -17.77
N LEU A 678 3.20 -7.43 -16.69
CA LEU A 678 1.92 -7.88 -16.16
C LEU A 678 1.43 -6.87 -15.13
N TYR A 679 0.14 -6.52 -15.19
CA TYR A 679 -0.54 -5.86 -14.08
C TYR A 679 -1.53 -6.85 -13.49
N PHE A 680 -1.50 -7.07 -12.19
CA PHE A 680 -2.42 -7.99 -11.52
C PHE A 680 -3.14 -7.29 -10.38
N ASN A 681 -4.38 -7.70 -10.13
CA ASN A 681 -5.17 -7.21 -9.02
C ASN A 681 -5.27 -8.26 -7.93
N LEU A 682 -5.03 -7.83 -6.69
CA LEU A 682 -5.41 -8.51 -5.47
C LEU A 682 -6.65 -7.80 -4.91
N GLY A 683 -7.59 -8.53 -4.30
CA GLY A 683 -8.78 -7.86 -3.83
C GLY A 683 -9.77 -8.74 -3.09
N MET A 684 -10.73 -8.09 -2.44
CA MET A 684 -11.76 -8.71 -1.61
C MET A 684 -13.11 -8.03 -1.87
N HIS A 685 -14.18 -8.82 -2.00
CA HIS A 685 -15.53 -8.33 -1.78
C HIS A 685 -15.75 -8.35 -0.26
N HIS A 686 -15.90 -7.18 0.37
CA HIS A 686 -16.09 -7.08 1.81
C HIS A 686 -17.50 -6.59 2.09
N VAL A 687 -18.27 -7.45 2.74
CA VAL A 687 -19.57 -7.10 3.32
C VAL A 687 -19.40 -7.31 4.83
N PRO A 688 -18.99 -6.28 5.57
CA PRO A 688 -18.65 -6.45 6.98
C PRO A 688 -19.80 -7.05 7.80
N ASP A 689 -19.45 -7.99 8.66
CA ASP A 689 -20.35 -8.62 9.62
C ASP A 689 -19.96 -8.25 11.06
N THR A 690 -20.63 -8.83 12.07
CA THR A 690 -20.35 -8.51 13.48
C THR A 690 -18.93 -8.87 13.94
N GLN A 691 -18.21 -9.72 13.20
CA GLN A 691 -16.80 -10.07 13.47
C GLN A 691 -15.82 -8.99 13.00
N ASP A 692 -16.27 -8.02 12.21
CA ASP A 692 -15.49 -6.83 11.85
C ASP A 692 -15.59 -5.73 12.93
N LEU A 693 -16.26 -6.00 14.06
CA LEU A 693 -16.32 -5.12 15.23
C LEU A 693 -15.38 -5.62 16.34
N PRO A 694 -14.45 -4.79 16.85
CA PRO A 694 -14.24 -3.39 16.47
C PRO A 694 -13.49 -3.22 15.14
N ASN A 695 -12.72 -4.24 14.72
CA ASN A 695 -11.85 -4.16 13.56
C ASN A 695 -11.99 -5.40 12.68
N THR A 696 -11.76 -5.21 11.39
CA THR A 696 -11.62 -6.27 10.39
C THR A 696 -10.46 -7.19 10.77
N VAL A 697 -10.63 -8.50 10.60
CA VAL A 697 -9.56 -9.47 10.90
C VAL A 697 -8.80 -9.91 9.64
N SER A 698 -7.48 -9.74 9.66
CA SER A 698 -6.55 -10.14 8.59
C SER A 698 -6.51 -11.64 8.28
N THR A 699 -7.15 -12.49 9.08
CA THR A 699 -7.27 -13.94 8.86
C THR A 699 -8.20 -14.26 7.68
N LEU A 700 -9.20 -13.42 7.40
CA LEU A 700 -10.14 -13.59 6.30
C LEU A 700 -9.94 -12.52 5.21
N ALA A 701 -9.67 -11.28 5.62
CA ALA A 701 -9.40 -10.17 4.71
C ALA A 701 -7.95 -10.25 4.17
N GLN A 702 -7.75 -11.13 3.19
CA GLN A 702 -6.47 -11.35 2.53
C GLN A 702 -6.63 -11.70 1.05
N ALA A 703 -5.64 -11.34 0.24
CA ALA A 703 -5.55 -11.75 -1.16
C ALA A 703 -4.07 -11.88 -1.56
N GLY A 704 -3.71 -12.89 -2.36
CA GLY A 704 -2.33 -13.12 -2.76
C GLY A 704 -2.13 -13.86 -4.08
N LEU A 705 -1.00 -13.57 -4.72
CA LEU A 705 -0.55 -14.14 -5.99
C LEU A 705 0.85 -14.72 -5.81
N THR A 706 1.07 -15.94 -6.31
CA THR A 706 2.39 -16.55 -6.41
C THR A 706 2.93 -16.46 -7.83
N ILE A 707 4.18 -16.00 -7.95
CA ILE A 707 5.01 -15.98 -9.15
C ILE A 707 6.01 -17.13 -8.99
N ALA A 708 5.94 -18.14 -9.86
CA ALA A 708 6.66 -19.39 -9.65
C ALA A 708 7.40 -19.90 -10.89
N PRO A 709 8.44 -20.73 -10.69
CA PRO A 709 9.10 -21.40 -11.78
C PRO A 709 8.24 -22.28 -12.68
N GLN A 710 8.44 -22.15 -13.99
CA GLN A 710 8.01 -23.12 -14.99
C GLN A 710 9.13 -23.39 -16.00
N ASN A 711 9.66 -24.61 -16.01
CA ASN A 711 10.65 -25.07 -17.00
C ASN A 711 11.93 -24.22 -17.12
N TYR A 712 12.22 -23.35 -16.15
CA TYR A 712 13.34 -22.40 -16.19
C TYR A 712 14.68 -23.01 -15.80
N LEU A 713 14.69 -23.85 -14.75
CA LEU A 713 15.90 -24.48 -14.26
C LEU A 713 16.12 -25.84 -14.95
N PRO A 714 17.32 -26.11 -15.49
CA PRO A 714 17.62 -27.40 -16.11
C PRO A 714 17.74 -28.54 -15.09
N ALA A 715 18.14 -28.23 -13.85
CA ALA A 715 18.38 -29.20 -12.77
C ALA A 715 17.12 -29.56 -11.96
N GLY A 716 15.94 -29.04 -12.33
CA GLY A 716 14.69 -29.25 -11.60
C GLY A 716 14.49 -28.28 -10.43
N ASP A 717 13.86 -28.76 -9.35
CA ASP A 717 13.51 -27.99 -8.15
C ASP A 717 14.75 -27.40 -7.45
N ALA A 718 14.84 -26.06 -7.38
CA ALA A 718 15.96 -25.36 -6.76
C ALA A 718 16.11 -25.65 -5.27
N SER A 719 14.99 -25.94 -4.57
CA SER A 719 14.99 -26.17 -3.13
C SER A 719 15.80 -27.41 -2.75
N ARG A 720 16.08 -28.28 -3.73
CA ARG A 720 16.89 -29.48 -3.55
C ARG A 720 18.34 -29.20 -3.17
N ALA A 721 18.85 -28.00 -3.45
CA ALA A 721 20.16 -27.54 -3.02
C ALA A 721 20.21 -27.18 -1.52
N SER A 722 19.06 -26.99 -0.87
CA SER A 722 19.01 -26.65 0.54
C SER A 722 19.61 -27.75 1.41
N ARG A 723 20.49 -27.37 2.32
CA ARG A 723 21.00 -28.25 3.39
C ARG A 723 19.96 -28.56 4.48
N GLN A 724 18.84 -27.81 4.51
CA GLN A 724 17.79 -27.91 5.54
C GLN A 724 16.79 -29.04 5.25
N GLN A 725 17.31 -30.25 5.14
CA GLN A 725 16.58 -31.45 4.75
C GLN A 725 17.12 -32.68 5.50
N VAL A 726 16.30 -33.73 5.57
CA VAL A 726 16.68 -35.00 6.19
C VAL A 726 16.13 -36.18 5.39
N ARG A 727 16.88 -37.29 5.39
CA ARG A 727 16.44 -38.58 4.86
C ARG A 727 16.57 -39.65 5.94
N ILE A 728 15.51 -40.39 6.19
CA ILE A 728 15.45 -41.47 7.16
C ILE A 728 15.23 -42.77 6.40
N ASN A 729 16.22 -43.66 6.34
CA ASN A 729 16.02 -45.03 5.87
C ASN A 729 15.56 -45.89 7.06
N HIS A 730 14.58 -46.77 6.87
CA HIS A 730 14.03 -47.59 7.97
C HIS A 730 13.70 -49.02 7.51
N GLY A 731 13.79 -49.96 8.44
CA GLY A 731 13.53 -51.38 8.20
C GLY A 731 13.96 -52.23 9.39
N GLY A 732 13.27 -53.35 9.65
CA GLY A 732 13.62 -54.26 10.76
C GLY A 732 13.47 -53.68 12.17
N GLY A 733 12.76 -52.55 12.33
CA GLY A 733 12.64 -51.83 13.61
C GLY A 733 13.72 -50.77 13.85
N GLU A 734 14.64 -50.57 12.90
CA GLU A 734 15.72 -49.60 12.98
C GLU A 734 15.53 -48.45 11.98
N ALA A 735 16.12 -47.29 12.30
CA ALA A 735 16.13 -46.11 11.45
C ALA A 735 17.55 -45.54 11.34
N HIS A 736 17.98 -45.26 10.10
CA HIS A 736 19.23 -44.59 9.77
C HIS A 736 18.93 -43.20 9.21
N VAL A 737 19.36 -42.15 9.90
CA VAL A 737 19.10 -40.75 9.52
C VAL A 737 20.33 -40.17 8.83
N THR A 738 20.17 -39.67 7.61
CA THR A 738 21.14 -38.84 6.89
C THR A 738 20.72 -37.38 7.02
N TRP A 739 21.57 -36.59 7.66
CA TRP A 739 21.42 -35.13 7.77
C TRP A 739 22.26 -34.45 6.68
N PHE A 740 21.75 -33.37 6.10
CA PHE A 740 22.46 -32.60 5.08
C PHE A 740 22.86 -31.20 5.57
N GLY A 741 22.57 -30.87 6.83
CA GLY A 741 22.90 -29.61 7.50
C GLY A 741 22.30 -29.50 8.90
N GLY A 742 22.78 -28.52 9.67
CA GLY A 742 22.40 -28.25 11.06
C GLY A 742 23.63 -28.24 11.97
N GLY A 743 24.12 -27.04 12.34
CA GLY A 743 25.14 -26.82 13.38
C GLY A 743 26.63 -26.87 12.95
N GLY A 744 27.22 -25.70 12.64
CA GLY A 744 28.68 -25.53 12.55
C GLY A 744 29.32 -25.49 11.15
N GLU A 745 30.59 -25.04 11.07
CA GLU A 745 31.35 -24.73 9.84
C GLU A 745 31.33 -25.86 8.80
N GLY A 746 30.36 -25.79 7.88
CA GLY A 746 30.53 -26.20 6.48
C GLY A 746 30.90 -27.66 6.17
N GLY A 747 30.87 -28.59 7.13
CA GLY A 747 31.28 -29.98 6.89
C GLY A 747 30.50 -30.65 5.75
N ASP A 748 31.22 -31.17 4.76
CA ASP A 748 30.69 -31.85 3.56
C ASP A 748 30.38 -33.35 3.80
N ASP A 749 30.55 -33.85 5.03
CA ASP A 749 30.36 -35.26 5.38
C ASP A 749 28.92 -35.55 5.85
N ALA A 750 28.16 -36.24 4.99
CA ALA A 750 26.76 -36.62 5.20
C ALA A 750 26.53 -37.70 6.29
N ASP A 751 27.58 -38.15 6.97
CA ASP A 751 27.57 -39.27 7.93
C ASP A 751 28.01 -38.89 9.36
N GLU A 752 28.41 -37.64 9.62
CA GLU A 752 28.75 -37.22 10.99
C GLU A 752 27.53 -36.68 11.75
N LYS A 753 27.44 -37.05 13.04
CA LYS A 753 26.45 -36.57 14.01
C LYS A 753 26.62 -35.07 14.30
N ASN A 754 26.48 -34.21 13.30
CA ASN A 754 26.30 -32.77 13.54
C ASN A 754 24.87 -32.60 14.03
N GLY A 755 24.73 -32.72 15.34
CA GLY A 755 23.47 -32.72 16.06
C GLY A 755 22.68 -31.45 15.76
N GLU A 756 21.36 -31.56 15.91
CA GLU A 756 20.51 -30.37 16.01
C GLU A 756 21.17 -29.38 16.98
N PRO A 757 21.08 -28.06 16.72
CA PRO A 757 21.68 -27.07 17.60
C PRO A 757 21.14 -27.25 19.03
N GLU A 758 22.02 -27.63 19.96
CA GLU A 758 21.72 -27.73 21.39
C GLU A 758 22.24 -26.47 22.09
N GLY A 759 21.37 -25.79 22.84
CA GLY A 759 21.76 -24.58 23.56
C GLY A 759 20.61 -23.92 24.31
N MET A 760 20.99 -22.94 25.14
CA MET A 760 20.04 -22.05 25.83
C MET A 760 19.85 -20.79 25.00
N PHE A 761 18.60 -20.42 24.70
CA PHE A 761 18.29 -19.15 24.05
C PHE A 761 17.89 -18.10 25.10
N ASN A 762 18.50 -16.92 25.06
CA ASN A 762 18.15 -15.83 25.97
C ASN A 762 16.87 -15.14 25.49
N LEU A 763 15.72 -15.51 26.05
CA LEU A 763 14.42 -14.92 25.70
C LEU A 763 14.34 -13.41 25.99
N THR A 764 15.17 -12.87 26.90
CA THR A 764 15.25 -11.42 27.12
C THR A 764 15.73 -10.68 25.87
N ALA A 765 16.57 -11.32 25.05
CA ALA A 765 17.06 -10.75 23.80
C ALA A 765 16.05 -10.87 22.64
N ALA A 766 14.94 -11.60 22.83
CA ALA A 766 13.83 -11.71 21.89
C ALA A 766 12.58 -10.96 22.36
N ARG A 767 12.72 -10.05 23.33
CA ARG A 767 11.64 -9.13 23.73
C ARG A 767 11.27 -8.20 22.57
N SER A 768 10.00 -7.83 22.53
CA SER A 768 9.44 -6.91 21.55
C SER A 768 10.01 -5.50 21.68
N GLY A 769 10.28 -5.02 22.91
CA GLY A 769 10.76 -3.65 23.13
C GLY A 769 9.74 -2.59 22.70
N VAL A 770 8.45 -2.85 22.91
CA VAL A 770 7.36 -1.94 22.47
C VAL A 770 7.44 -0.57 23.14
N GLU A 771 8.09 -0.50 24.30
CA GLU A 771 8.42 0.73 25.01
C GLU A 771 9.38 1.67 24.26
N ASP A 772 10.07 1.17 23.23
CA ASP A 772 10.98 1.95 22.39
C ASP A 772 10.30 2.56 21.15
N TYR A 773 8.98 2.38 20.98
CA TYR A 773 8.22 2.99 19.88
C TYR A 773 8.27 4.52 19.96
N THR A 774 8.67 5.17 18.87
CA THR A 774 8.86 6.63 18.82
C THR A 774 7.93 7.34 17.86
N GLY A 775 7.42 6.63 16.84
CA GLY A 775 6.66 7.24 15.76
C GLY A 775 7.52 8.05 14.80
N GLY A 776 6.86 8.80 13.91
CA GLY A 776 7.53 9.58 12.88
C GLY A 776 8.10 10.90 13.39
N PHE A 777 9.13 11.41 12.70
CA PHE A 777 9.67 12.75 12.95
C PHE A 777 9.84 13.55 11.66
N VAL A 778 9.80 14.87 11.77
CA VAL A 778 9.72 15.81 10.66
C VAL A 778 10.93 16.72 10.65
N VAL A 779 11.52 16.89 9.47
CA VAL A 779 12.66 17.78 9.24
C VAL A 779 12.33 18.76 8.12
N ARG A 780 12.21 20.05 8.47
CA ARG A 780 11.95 21.14 7.52
C ARG A 780 13.08 21.27 6.49
N LYS A 781 12.71 21.41 5.22
CA LYS A 781 13.62 21.56 4.07
C LYS A 781 13.64 22.96 3.47
N PHE A 782 12.62 23.79 3.73
CA PHE A 782 12.62 25.20 3.29
C PHE A 782 11.86 26.14 4.25
N PRO A 783 12.52 27.20 4.77
CA PRO A 783 13.97 27.33 4.87
C PRO A 783 14.57 26.10 5.57
N TYR A 784 15.72 25.60 5.10
CA TYR A 784 16.29 24.36 5.63
C TYR A 784 16.73 24.55 7.09
N ASP A 785 16.11 23.80 8.00
CA ASP A 785 16.40 23.83 9.44
C ASP A 785 16.45 22.41 10.02
N PRO A 786 17.58 21.70 9.82
CA PRO A 786 17.73 20.34 10.33
C PRO A 786 17.96 20.27 11.85
N ALA A 787 18.19 21.41 12.52
CA ALA A 787 18.46 21.44 13.96
C ALA A 787 17.17 21.40 14.79
N ASN A 788 16.07 21.90 14.23
CA ASN A 788 14.76 22.00 14.89
C ASN A 788 13.76 21.01 14.26
N TRP A 789 14.07 19.71 14.34
CA TRP A 789 13.15 18.65 13.91
C TRP A 789 12.10 18.37 14.98
N TYR A 790 10.87 18.02 14.62
CA TYR A 790 9.77 17.75 15.57
C TYR A 790 9.09 16.40 15.34
N TRP A 791 8.34 15.89 16.32
CA TRP A 791 7.60 14.64 16.16
C TRP A 791 6.34 14.84 15.32
N GLU A 792 5.96 13.84 14.52
CA GLU A 792 4.67 13.88 13.83
C GLU A 792 3.53 13.99 14.84
N GLY A 793 2.58 14.89 14.57
CA GLY A 793 1.48 15.20 15.49
C GLY A 793 1.77 16.36 16.46
N GLU A 794 3.02 16.81 16.57
CA GLU A 794 3.38 18.04 17.29
C GLU A 794 3.55 19.22 16.31
N SER A 795 3.36 20.46 16.78
CA SER A 795 3.73 21.63 15.99
C SER A 795 5.19 22.03 16.24
N GLU A 796 5.84 22.61 15.23
CA GLU A 796 7.23 23.07 15.33
C GLU A 796 7.46 24.05 16.50
N ASP A 797 6.46 24.88 16.81
CA ASP A 797 6.51 25.84 17.92
C ASP A 797 6.50 25.17 19.31
N GLN A 798 5.98 23.95 19.43
CA GLN A 798 5.87 23.22 20.71
C GLN A 798 7.21 22.72 21.25
N GLN A 799 8.26 22.65 20.43
CA GLN A 799 9.60 22.30 20.90
C GLN A 799 10.38 23.47 21.52
N SER A 800 9.93 24.71 21.33
CA SER A 800 10.62 25.90 21.86
C SER A 800 10.49 26.08 23.39
N GLY A 801 9.82 25.16 24.07
CA GLY A 801 9.60 25.18 25.52
C GLY A 801 10.06 23.91 26.23
N ASN A 802 11.37 23.65 26.27
CA ASN A 802 12.01 22.86 27.34
C ASN A 802 13.49 23.21 27.52
#